data_AF-A0A2S5AD77-F1
#
_entry.id   AF-A0A2S5AD77-F1
#
_cell.length_a   1.000
_cell.length_b   1.000
_cell.length_c   1.000
_cell.angle_alpha   90.00
_cell.angle_beta   90.00
_cell.angle_gamma   90.00
#
_symmetry.space_group_name_H-M   'P 1'
#
loop_
_entity.id
_entity.type
_entity.pdbx_description
1 polymer ?
#
loop_
_entity_poly.entity_id
_entity_poly.type
_entity_poly.pdbx_seq_one_letter_code
_entity_poly.pdbx_strand_id
1 'polypeptide(L)'
;MNQDYIKADNWSIIEEGFDAESVKSSESLFSIGNGAMGQRANFEENYTGKTFQGSYIAGIYYPDKTKVGWWKNGYPKYFAKVLNAPNWIGIDIEINDEILDLNTCTEVKNFRRELNMKEGWYNRSFEATLQNGTEIGVTIRRFLCMNLDEVGIINYEITALNKDTKIVYKPYVDAGVTNEDANWEEKFWEPLDVKRTGNAAFVTAQTFKTHFKVTTFMQNSIFVNDKNGNISPSNIKTGTDKIQFSYDVIIAKGQKSSIQKIGGYTVSMNHENTVTAAETVIKEALAKGYDQLLADQIEAWSKIWEMSDITIEGDVKAQQGIRFNIFQLNQTYSGKDSRLNIGPKGFTGEKYGGSTYWDTEAYCIPFYMATKDQQVARNLLTYRYNQLDKAIENAKDNLGFTNGAALYPMVTMNGEECHNEWEITHEEIHRNGAIAFAIFNYHRFTGDYSYIPEKGLEVLIGIARFWYQRANFSTEKNQYVILGVTGPNEYENNVNNNFYTNYIAKWCIDYAHEQIQKVSLEYPSDHKSIIEKVQLSDAELQDWKKVSGNMYFPFSEKYGVYLQQDGFLDKHLVPVKDLDKSQRPINQKWSWDRVLRSPYIKQADTLQGFYFFEDHFTTEQLEKHFDFYEPFTVHESSLSPCVHSIQAAKLDKMDLAYTFYLRTSRLDLDDYNKEVEEGCHITSMAGTWMSIVEGFGGMRVKNDALHFSPKIPKEWTGYTFKINFRNQILKVEINHNETKFSLEGTQELTVFVNEDAVLVKPNL
;
A
#
# COMPACT_ATOMS: atom_id res chain seq x y z
N MET A 1 7.73 25.01 -0.64
CA MET A 1 8.96 24.24 -0.88
C MET A 1 8.73 22.86 -0.32
N ASN A 2 9.33 21.83 -0.92
CA ASN A 2 9.29 20.45 -0.44
C ASN A 2 10.04 20.34 0.90
N GLN A 3 9.72 19.33 1.71
CA GLN A 3 10.45 19.07 2.95
C GLN A 3 11.76 18.33 2.60
N ASP A 4 12.93 18.82 3.02
CA ASP A 4 14.25 18.19 2.75
C ASP A 4 15.06 18.11 4.05
N TYR A 5 14.49 17.43 5.05
CA TYR A 5 15.12 17.23 6.37
C TYR A 5 15.61 15.79 6.60
N ILE A 6 15.29 14.87 5.69
CA ILE A 6 15.77 13.49 5.72
C ILE A 6 17.17 13.43 5.10
N LYS A 7 18.15 12.94 5.87
CA LYS A 7 19.50 12.73 5.35
C LYS A 7 19.53 11.54 4.40
N ALA A 8 20.22 11.72 3.27
CA ALA A 8 20.42 10.66 2.30
C ALA A 8 21.36 9.58 2.86
N ASP A 9 20.88 8.33 2.90
CA ASP A 9 21.62 7.14 3.30
C ASP A 9 21.14 5.94 2.50
N ASN A 10 22.01 4.95 2.29
CA ASN A 10 21.72 3.78 1.46
C ASN A 10 20.66 2.84 2.07
N TRP A 11 20.57 2.76 3.40
CA TRP A 11 19.79 1.75 4.11
C TRP A 11 18.93 2.31 5.24
N SER A 12 19.08 3.60 5.56
CA SER A 12 18.35 4.24 6.63
C SER A 12 17.58 5.48 6.17
N ILE A 13 16.43 5.72 6.78
CA ILE A 13 15.82 7.05 6.84
C ILE A 13 16.33 7.69 8.12
N ILE A 14 16.94 8.88 8.02
CA ILE A 14 17.60 9.54 9.15
C ILE A 14 17.08 10.98 9.27
N GLU A 15 16.54 11.31 10.44
CA GLU A 15 16.20 12.67 10.87
C GLU A 15 17.17 13.06 12.00
N GLU A 16 17.76 14.25 11.90
CA GLU A 16 18.64 14.81 12.93
C GLU A 16 18.16 16.19 13.35
N GLY A 17 18.22 16.47 14.65
CA GLY A 17 17.58 17.63 15.25
C GLY A 17 16.10 17.38 15.52
N PHE A 18 15.60 17.99 16.59
CA PHE A 18 14.18 17.91 16.96
C PHE A 18 13.46 19.15 16.46
N ASP A 19 12.45 18.96 15.62
CA ASP A 19 11.52 20.00 15.17
C ASP A 19 10.09 19.57 15.50
N ALA A 20 9.38 20.36 16.30
CA ALA A 20 8.03 20.06 16.73
C ALA A 20 7.02 20.06 15.57
N GLU A 21 7.27 20.85 14.51
CA GLU A 21 6.38 20.93 13.35
C GLU A 21 6.55 19.74 12.39
N SER A 22 7.68 19.02 12.43
CA SER A 22 7.91 17.83 11.58
C SER A 22 7.32 16.54 12.17
N VAL A 23 6.87 16.54 13.43
CA VAL A 23 6.52 15.31 14.17
C VAL A 23 5.47 14.47 13.45
N LYS A 24 4.37 15.05 12.96
CA LYS A 24 3.34 14.28 12.24
C LYS A 24 3.84 13.67 10.93
N SER A 25 4.71 14.36 10.19
CA SER A 25 5.35 13.82 8.98
C SER A 25 6.31 12.69 9.33
N SER A 26 7.17 12.89 10.34
CA SER A 26 8.14 11.88 10.80
C SER A 26 7.45 10.65 11.41
N GLU A 27 6.28 10.80 12.01
CA GLU A 27 5.45 9.67 12.43
C GLU A 27 5.04 8.78 11.26
N SER A 28 4.69 9.35 10.11
CA SER A 28 4.38 8.60 8.89
C SER A 28 5.62 7.93 8.32
N LEU A 29 6.68 8.71 8.08
CA LEU A 29 7.89 8.25 7.39
C LEU A 29 8.61 7.11 8.13
N PHE A 30 8.58 7.13 9.46
CA PHE A 30 9.26 6.13 10.29
C PHE A 30 8.31 5.00 10.76
N SER A 31 7.11 4.92 10.17
CA SER A 31 6.15 3.85 10.49
C SER A 31 6.77 2.47 10.32
N ILE A 32 6.32 1.53 11.17
CA ILE A 32 6.74 0.12 11.16
C ILE A 32 5.55 -0.81 11.01
N GLY A 33 5.74 -1.96 10.36
CA GLY A 33 4.70 -2.96 10.07
C GLY A 33 5.30 -4.36 9.87
N ASN A 34 4.48 -5.40 10.05
CA ASN A 34 4.86 -6.81 9.79
C ASN A 34 3.81 -7.58 8.95
N GLY A 35 2.87 -6.87 8.33
CA GLY A 35 1.75 -7.44 7.57
C GLY A 35 0.54 -7.87 8.41
N ALA A 36 0.70 -8.10 9.71
CA ALA A 36 -0.40 -8.42 10.63
C ALA A 36 -0.85 -7.19 11.43
N MET A 37 0.08 -6.32 11.76
CA MET A 37 -0.16 -5.01 12.36
C MET A 37 0.87 -3.99 11.86
N GLY A 38 0.56 -2.72 12.08
CA GLY A 38 1.53 -1.65 11.90
C GLY A 38 1.21 -0.45 12.76
N GLN A 39 2.13 0.50 12.75
CA GLN A 39 2.14 1.58 13.69
C GLN A 39 2.97 2.75 13.18
N ARG A 40 2.39 3.96 13.32
CA ARG A 40 3.09 5.22 13.14
C ARG A 40 4.23 5.38 14.15
N ALA A 41 5.27 6.13 13.80
CA ALA A 41 6.40 6.40 14.68
C ALA A 41 6.10 7.39 15.82
N ASN A 42 4.93 7.26 16.46
CA ASN A 42 4.57 7.99 17.67
C ASN A 42 5.58 7.68 18.78
N PHE A 43 5.82 8.69 19.62
CA PHE A 43 6.67 8.55 20.80
C PHE A 43 6.01 7.63 21.82
N GLU A 44 6.83 6.82 22.48
CA GLU A 44 6.39 5.92 23.54
C GLU A 44 6.00 6.71 24.79
N GLU A 45 6.78 7.75 25.11
CA GLU A 45 6.52 8.69 26.21
C GLU A 45 5.49 9.76 25.84
N ASN A 46 5.05 10.50 26.86
CA ASN A 46 4.12 11.60 26.71
C ASN A 46 4.68 12.68 25.76
N TYR A 47 3.85 13.15 24.84
CA TYR A 47 4.16 14.27 23.96
C TYR A 47 2.96 15.21 23.87
N THR A 48 3.11 16.45 24.35
CA THR A 48 2.00 17.43 24.34
C THR A 48 1.91 18.27 23.08
N GLY A 49 2.87 18.12 22.16
CA GLY A 49 2.83 18.77 20.86
C GLY A 49 1.83 18.13 19.90
N LYS A 50 1.75 18.63 18.66
CA LYS A 50 0.90 18.02 17.63
C LYS A 50 1.46 16.64 17.24
N THR A 51 0.62 15.62 17.38
CA THR A 51 0.91 14.22 17.04
C THR A 51 -0.34 13.62 16.40
N PHE A 52 -0.17 12.58 15.60
CA PHE A 52 -1.27 11.77 15.09
C PHE A 52 -1.03 10.32 15.52
N GLN A 53 -1.68 9.92 16.62
CA GLN A 53 -1.56 8.57 17.17
C GLN A 53 -2.23 7.54 16.26
N GLY A 54 -1.49 6.54 15.79
CA GLY A 54 -2.03 5.50 14.93
C GLY A 54 -1.34 4.15 15.07
N SER A 55 -2.11 3.15 15.52
CA SER A 55 -1.77 1.73 15.42
C SER A 55 -2.88 1.04 14.64
N TYR A 56 -2.56 0.03 13.83
CA TYR A 56 -3.53 -0.61 12.94
C TYR A 56 -3.35 -2.11 12.96
N ILE A 57 -4.46 -2.85 12.89
CA ILE A 57 -4.46 -4.32 12.84
C ILE A 57 -5.08 -4.74 11.53
N ALA A 58 -4.38 -5.58 10.79
CA ALA A 58 -4.82 -6.03 9.48
C ALA A 58 -6.16 -6.79 9.57
N GLY A 59 -7.10 -6.42 8.70
CA GLY A 59 -8.42 -7.07 8.62
C GLY A 59 -9.42 -6.65 9.70
N ILE A 60 -9.03 -5.85 10.69
CA ILE A 60 -9.94 -5.35 11.74
C ILE A 60 -10.48 -3.99 11.31
N TYR A 61 -11.75 -3.96 10.92
CA TYR A 61 -12.41 -2.77 10.39
C TYR A 61 -13.74 -2.47 11.09
N TYR A 62 -14.22 -1.24 10.86
CA TYR A 62 -15.50 -0.76 11.35
C TYR A 62 -16.34 -0.16 10.22
N PRO A 63 -17.63 -0.53 10.10
CA PRO A 63 -18.57 0.08 9.17
C PRO A 63 -19.08 1.41 9.73
N ASP A 64 -18.37 2.49 9.43
CA ASP A 64 -18.78 3.83 9.83
C ASP A 64 -19.94 4.33 8.97
N LYS A 65 -20.97 4.91 9.57
CA LYS A 65 -22.21 5.23 8.85
C LYS A 65 -21.92 6.28 7.77
N THR A 66 -22.38 6.02 6.55
CA THR A 66 -22.18 6.92 5.41
C THR A 66 -22.65 8.33 5.73
N LYS A 67 -21.78 9.31 5.46
CA LYS A 67 -22.04 10.74 5.60
C LYS A 67 -21.97 11.37 4.21
N VAL A 68 -23.08 11.94 3.76
CA VAL A 68 -23.18 12.62 2.46
C VAL A 68 -24.07 13.84 2.60
N GLY A 69 -23.84 14.86 1.76
CA GLY A 69 -24.73 16.02 1.70
C GLY A 69 -26.12 15.65 1.16
N TRP A 70 -26.17 14.80 0.12
CA TRP A 70 -27.40 14.36 -0.54
C TRP A 70 -27.32 12.88 -0.88
N TRP A 71 -28.31 12.10 -0.43
CA TRP A 71 -28.36 10.67 -0.72
C TRP A 71 -28.70 10.40 -2.20
N LYS A 72 -28.03 9.41 -2.78
CA LYS A 72 -28.34 8.85 -4.10
C LYS A 72 -28.70 7.37 -3.95
N ASN A 73 -29.69 6.90 -4.70
CA ASN A 73 -30.00 5.47 -4.74
C ASN A 73 -28.76 4.70 -5.21
N GLY A 74 -28.45 3.58 -4.56
CA GLY A 74 -27.22 2.82 -4.80
C GLY A 74 -26.00 3.30 -4.00
N TYR A 75 -26.12 4.30 -3.11
CA TYR A 75 -25.06 4.59 -2.15
C TYR A 75 -24.92 3.51 -1.08
N PRO A 76 -23.68 3.21 -0.66
CA PRO A 76 -23.45 2.26 0.41
C PRO A 76 -23.91 2.82 1.75
N LYS A 77 -24.32 1.91 2.65
CA LYS A 77 -24.85 2.28 3.97
C LYS A 77 -23.74 2.68 4.97
N TYR A 78 -22.50 2.29 4.68
CA TYR A 78 -21.34 2.59 5.49
C TYR A 78 -20.09 2.78 4.62
N PHE A 79 -19.09 3.44 5.19
CA PHE A 79 -17.71 3.44 4.71
C PHE A 79 -16.88 2.59 5.70
N ALA A 80 -16.35 1.45 5.26
CA ALA A 80 -15.52 0.62 6.11
C ALA A 80 -14.11 1.22 6.27
N LYS A 81 -13.59 1.23 7.50
CA LYS A 81 -12.26 1.76 7.83
C LYS A 81 -11.50 0.82 8.76
N VAL A 82 -10.20 0.64 8.52
CA VAL A 82 -9.28 0.11 9.53
C VAL A 82 -9.21 1.10 10.69
N LEU A 83 -9.29 0.58 11.90
CA LEU A 83 -9.39 1.40 13.11
C LEU A 83 -8.02 1.75 13.66
N ASN A 84 -7.94 2.89 14.34
CA ASN A 84 -6.89 3.07 15.33
C ASN A 84 -7.10 2.02 16.43
N ALA A 85 -6.15 1.11 16.55
CA ALA A 85 -6.17 -0.01 17.47
C ALA A 85 -5.79 0.46 18.89
N PRO A 86 -6.20 -0.28 19.94
CA PRO A 86 -5.80 0.04 21.31
C PRO A 86 -4.28 0.23 21.43
N ASN A 87 -3.83 1.25 22.15
CA ASN A 87 -2.41 1.59 22.24
C ASN A 87 -1.64 0.55 23.06
N TRP A 88 -0.61 -0.06 22.46
CA TRP A 88 0.31 -0.97 23.14
C TRP A 88 1.69 -0.37 23.44
N ILE A 89 2.07 0.76 22.84
CA ILE A 89 3.44 1.30 22.96
C ILE A 89 3.65 2.21 24.16
N GLY A 90 2.57 2.75 24.73
CA GLY A 90 2.66 3.80 25.75
C GLY A 90 3.53 3.44 26.95
N ILE A 91 4.50 4.30 27.26
CA ILE A 91 5.38 4.27 28.42
C ILE A 91 5.52 5.71 28.91
N ASP A 92 4.64 6.17 29.81
CA ASP A 92 4.87 7.47 30.43
C ASP A 92 6.10 7.37 31.33
N ILE A 93 6.89 8.45 31.41
CA ILE A 93 8.16 8.44 32.16
C ILE A 93 8.19 9.68 33.05
N GLU A 94 8.49 9.47 34.33
CA GLU A 94 8.82 10.55 35.25
C GLU A 94 10.28 10.49 35.67
N ILE A 95 10.94 11.63 35.69
CA ILE A 95 12.35 11.83 36.02
C ILE A 95 12.41 12.85 37.15
N ASN A 96 12.76 12.38 38.35
CA ASN A 96 12.76 13.19 39.58
C ASN A 96 11.41 13.94 39.76
N ASP A 97 10.31 13.19 39.64
CA ASP A 97 8.92 13.64 39.80
C ASP A 97 8.42 14.65 38.73
N GLU A 98 9.14 14.81 37.61
CA GLU A 98 8.70 15.56 36.42
C GLU A 98 8.45 14.64 35.23
N ILE A 99 7.39 14.86 34.46
CA ILE A 99 7.07 14.08 33.25
C ILE A 99 8.06 14.40 32.13
N LEU A 100 8.63 13.38 31.51
CA LEU A 100 9.42 13.53 30.29
C LEU A 100 8.48 13.83 29.11
N ASP A 101 8.63 15.01 28.53
CA ASP A 101 7.94 15.44 27.31
C ASP A 101 8.85 16.37 26.49
N LEU A 102 9.23 15.92 25.29
CA LEU A 102 10.14 16.67 24.42
C LEU A 102 9.60 18.04 23.99
N ASN A 103 8.27 18.21 23.97
CA ASN A 103 7.66 19.50 23.63
C ASN A 103 7.88 20.57 24.74
N THR A 104 8.12 20.13 25.97
CA THR A 104 8.23 21.03 27.13
C THR A 104 9.61 21.01 27.78
N CYS A 105 10.53 20.14 27.34
CA CYS A 105 11.92 20.17 27.79
C CYS A 105 12.55 21.54 27.53
N THR A 106 13.42 22.00 28.44
CA THR A 106 14.15 23.27 28.25
C THR A 106 15.13 23.20 27.10
N GLU A 107 15.63 22.00 26.80
CA GLU A 107 16.57 21.75 25.71
C GLU A 107 16.50 20.28 25.26
N VAL A 108 16.60 20.05 23.95
CA VAL A 108 16.78 18.73 23.34
C VAL A 108 18.01 18.79 22.44
N LYS A 109 19.02 17.99 22.74
CA LYS A 109 20.29 17.89 22.01
C LYS A 109 20.47 16.51 21.41
N ASN A 110 21.34 16.42 20.40
CA ASN A 110 21.75 15.16 19.78
C ASN A 110 20.56 14.27 19.36
N PHE A 111 19.43 14.90 19.01
CA PHE A 111 18.26 14.18 18.57
C PHE A 111 18.57 13.51 17.23
N ARG A 112 18.34 12.20 17.18
CA ARG A 112 18.44 11.40 15.96
C ARG A 112 17.33 10.36 15.95
N ARG A 113 16.60 10.30 14.85
CA ARG A 113 15.62 9.25 14.54
C ARG A 113 16.13 8.48 13.33
N GLU A 114 16.08 7.16 13.40
CA GLU A 114 16.54 6.26 12.34
C GLU A 114 15.54 5.13 12.13
N LEU A 115 15.14 4.93 10.88
CA LEU A 115 14.50 3.70 10.44
C LEU A 115 15.53 2.94 9.61
N ASN A 116 16.10 1.89 10.19
CA ASN A 116 17.03 1.01 9.47
C ASN A 116 16.21 0.01 8.66
N MET A 117 16.19 0.20 7.34
CA MET A 117 15.40 -0.60 6.42
C MET A 117 16.02 -1.98 6.19
N LYS A 118 17.35 -2.08 6.29
CA LYS A 118 18.10 -3.33 6.08
C LYS A 118 17.78 -4.36 7.15
N GLU A 119 17.70 -3.91 8.39
CA GLU A 119 17.54 -4.73 9.59
C GLU A 119 16.11 -4.66 10.17
N GLY A 120 15.31 -3.72 9.69
CA GLY A 120 13.88 -3.61 9.99
C GLY A 120 13.56 -3.20 11.41
N TRP A 121 14.28 -2.20 11.93
CA TRP A 121 14.02 -1.60 13.24
C TRP A 121 13.99 -0.07 13.17
N TYR A 122 13.24 0.49 14.11
CA TYR A 122 13.19 1.91 14.41
C TYR A 122 14.08 2.21 15.62
N ASN A 123 14.82 3.32 15.59
CA ASN A 123 15.62 3.82 16.69
C ASN A 123 15.46 5.32 16.85
N ARG A 124 15.35 5.79 18.09
CA ARG A 124 15.38 7.22 18.43
C ARG A 124 16.32 7.46 19.60
N SER A 125 17.17 8.47 19.50
CA SER A 125 18.10 8.84 20.56
C SER A 125 18.15 10.35 20.72
N PHE A 126 18.31 10.82 21.95
CA PHE A 126 18.42 12.24 22.27
C PHE A 126 19.01 12.45 23.67
N GLU A 127 19.48 13.67 23.93
CA GLU A 127 19.77 14.17 25.26
C GLU A 127 18.73 15.25 25.59
N ALA A 128 18.13 15.21 26.77
CA ALA A 128 17.10 16.15 27.18
C ALA A 128 17.42 16.79 28.52
N THR A 129 17.18 18.10 28.61
CA THR A 129 17.22 18.87 29.86
C THR A 129 15.80 19.21 30.28
N LEU A 130 15.32 18.58 31.35
CA LEU A 130 13.98 18.81 31.90
C LEU A 130 13.90 20.16 32.65
N GLN A 131 12.69 20.62 32.97
CA GLN A 131 12.45 21.88 33.69
C GLN A 131 13.09 21.90 35.09
N ASN A 132 13.19 20.74 35.75
CA ASN A 132 13.89 20.55 37.02
C ASN A 132 15.43 20.49 36.88
N GLY A 133 15.97 20.75 35.69
CA GLY A 133 17.39 20.76 35.38
C GLY A 133 18.06 19.39 35.42
N THR A 134 17.29 18.30 35.37
CA THR A 134 17.85 16.95 35.19
C THR A 134 18.21 16.74 33.72
N GLU A 135 19.43 16.30 33.46
CA GLU A 135 19.90 15.94 32.13
C GLU A 135 19.93 14.42 31.99
N ILE A 136 19.27 13.92 30.96
CA ILE A 136 19.20 12.50 30.65
C ILE A 136 19.62 12.24 29.20
N GLY A 137 20.24 11.09 28.97
CA GLY A 137 20.45 10.53 27.64
C GLY A 137 19.45 9.40 27.41
N VAL A 138 18.80 9.38 26.26
CA VAL A 138 17.76 8.40 25.94
C VAL A 138 18.11 7.69 24.64
N THR A 139 17.91 6.37 24.62
CA THR A 139 17.93 5.55 23.39
C THR A 139 16.75 4.59 23.41
N ILE A 140 15.91 4.66 22.38
CA ILE A 140 14.78 3.77 22.16
C ILE A 140 15.03 2.95 20.91
N ARG A 141 14.87 1.62 20.98
CA ARG A 141 14.76 0.76 19.80
C ARG A 141 13.44 0.01 19.81
N ARG A 142 12.73 0.02 18.68
CA ARG A 142 11.43 -0.61 18.49
C ARG A 142 11.37 -1.40 17.18
N PHE A 143 10.72 -2.56 17.20
CA PHE A 143 10.40 -3.30 15.98
C PHE A 143 9.16 -4.19 16.20
N LEU A 144 8.49 -4.53 15.10
CA LEU A 144 7.43 -5.54 15.06
C LEU A 144 8.02 -6.82 14.50
N CYS A 145 7.85 -7.94 15.21
CA CYS A 145 8.50 -9.20 14.86
C CYS A 145 7.93 -9.74 13.54
N MET A 146 8.79 -10.10 12.60
CA MET A 146 8.38 -10.71 11.33
C MET A 146 7.99 -12.20 11.43
N ASN A 147 8.46 -12.88 12.48
CA ASN A 147 8.25 -14.31 12.71
C ASN A 147 7.26 -14.62 13.85
N LEU A 148 6.79 -13.59 14.55
CA LEU A 148 5.79 -13.71 15.62
C LEU A 148 4.80 -12.55 15.43
N ASP A 149 3.82 -12.78 14.56
CA ASP A 149 3.00 -11.74 13.93
C ASP A 149 2.30 -10.82 14.95
N GLU A 150 1.97 -11.34 16.14
CA GLU A 150 1.28 -10.64 17.22
C GLU A 150 2.17 -9.76 18.11
N VAL A 151 3.51 -9.84 17.97
CA VAL A 151 4.46 -9.26 18.95
C VAL A 151 5.29 -8.12 18.37
N GLY A 152 5.29 -7.00 19.08
CA GLY A 152 6.25 -5.91 19.01
C GLY A 152 7.11 -5.84 20.27
N ILE A 153 8.29 -5.22 20.13
CA ILE A 153 9.25 -5.01 21.22
C ILE A 153 9.69 -3.55 21.26
N ILE A 154 9.84 -3.04 22.47
CA ILE A 154 10.46 -1.74 22.77
C ILE A 154 11.56 -1.98 23.80
N ASN A 155 12.76 -1.48 23.54
CA ASN A 155 13.80 -1.29 24.54
C ASN A 155 14.02 0.22 24.72
N TYR A 156 13.58 0.77 25.85
CA TYR A 156 13.69 2.19 26.18
C TYR A 156 14.74 2.35 27.27
N GLU A 157 15.88 2.95 26.94
CA GLU A 157 17.02 3.13 27.84
C GLU A 157 17.19 4.61 28.22
N ILE A 158 17.43 4.85 29.51
CA ILE A 158 17.70 6.19 30.07
C ILE A 158 19.01 6.14 30.86
N THR A 159 19.89 7.08 30.56
CA THR A 159 21.16 7.32 31.25
C THR A 159 21.12 8.62 32.02
N ALA A 160 21.53 8.61 33.29
CA ALA A 160 21.62 9.82 34.12
C ALA A 160 22.90 10.60 33.80
N LEU A 161 22.81 11.80 33.22
CA LEU A 161 24.00 12.51 32.71
C LEU A 161 24.64 13.43 33.76
N ASN A 162 23.83 14.21 34.50
CA ASN A 162 24.37 15.27 35.37
C ASN A 162 24.28 14.98 36.88
N LYS A 163 23.29 14.20 37.33
CA LYS A 163 23.07 13.84 38.75
C LYS A 163 22.35 12.50 38.91
N ASP A 164 22.32 11.97 40.13
CA ASP A 164 21.52 10.80 40.47
C ASP A 164 20.05 11.05 40.12
N THR A 165 19.40 10.03 39.57
CA THR A 165 18.09 10.18 38.95
C THR A 165 17.15 9.08 39.41
N LYS A 166 15.99 9.48 39.94
CA LYS A 166 14.83 8.61 40.13
C LYS A 166 14.03 8.58 38.84
N ILE A 167 13.89 7.40 38.25
CA ILE A 167 13.09 7.13 37.07
C ILE A 167 11.84 6.35 37.51
N VAL A 168 10.67 6.78 37.05
CA VAL A 168 9.44 6.00 37.18
C VAL A 168 8.94 5.66 35.78
N TYR A 169 9.10 4.39 35.39
CA TYR A 169 8.51 3.88 34.14
C TYR A 169 7.04 3.55 34.36
N LYS A 170 6.17 4.06 33.50
CA LYS A 170 4.72 3.84 33.57
C LYS A 170 4.16 3.24 32.29
N PRO A 171 4.54 1.99 31.94
CA PRO A 171 4.00 1.32 30.77
C PRO A 171 2.50 1.07 30.92
N TYR A 172 1.76 1.24 29.83
CA TYR A 172 0.32 0.99 29.80
C TYR A 172 -0.13 0.31 28.51
N VAL A 173 -1.32 -0.27 28.57
CA VAL A 173 -2.14 -0.64 27.40
C VAL A 173 -3.50 0.03 27.53
N ASP A 174 -4.05 0.53 26.42
CA ASP A 174 -5.19 1.45 26.43
C ASP A 174 -6.11 1.27 25.23
N ALA A 175 -7.36 0.85 25.46
CA ALA A 175 -8.40 0.74 24.44
C ALA A 175 -9.28 1.99 24.31
N GLY A 176 -9.04 3.03 25.10
CA GLY A 176 -9.74 4.31 25.05
C GLY A 176 -9.34 5.22 23.88
N VAL A 177 -8.89 4.64 22.76
CA VAL A 177 -8.40 5.36 21.57
C VAL A 177 -9.53 5.94 20.72
N THR A 178 -9.20 6.94 19.90
CA THR A 178 -10.09 7.58 18.94
C THR A 178 -9.47 7.56 17.53
N ASN A 179 -10.30 7.72 16.52
CA ASN A 179 -9.90 7.92 15.12
C ASN A 179 -10.03 9.40 14.77
N GLU A 180 -9.03 9.98 14.07
CA GLU A 180 -9.12 11.37 13.57
C GLU A 180 -10.18 11.47 12.46
N ASP A 181 -10.41 10.40 11.71
CA ASP A 181 -11.26 10.37 10.53
C ASP A 181 -12.71 9.88 10.77
N ALA A 182 -13.15 9.78 12.02
CA ALA A 182 -14.49 9.31 12.37
C ALA A 182 -15.59 10.25 11.85
N ASN A 183 -16.60 9.71 11.14
CA ASN A 183 -17.65 10.54 10.52
C ASN A 183 -18.52 11.30 11.53
N TRP A 184 -18.70 10.72 12.72
CA TRP A 184 -19.64 11.15 13.76
C TRP A 184 -19.02 11.23 15.17
N GLU A 185 -17.69 11.30 15.29
CA GLU A 185 -16.96 11.36 16.58
C GLU A 185 -17.31 10.21 17.54
N GLU A 186 -17.76 9.06 17.02
CA GLU A 186 -18.12 7.88 17.79
C GLU A 186 -16.87 7.09 18.23
N LYS A 187 -16.93 6.48 19.42
CA LYS A 187 -15.96 5.45 19.81
C LYS A 187 -16.22 4.17 19.03
N PHE A 188 -15.16 3.55 18.52
CA PHE A 188 -15.27 2.29 17.77
C PHE A 188 -15.03 1.04 18.63
N TRP A 189 -14.39 1.20 19.78
CA TRP A 189 -14.06 0.12 20.70
C TRP A 189 -14.96 0.12 21.94
N GLU A 190 -15.49 -1.06 22.24
CA GLU A 190 -16.15 -1.42 23.50
C GLU A 190 -15.14 -2.19 24.36
N PRO A 191 -14.68 -1.62 25.48
CA PRO A 191 -13.84 -2.34 26.45
C PRO A 191 -14.65 -3.46 27.10
N LEU A 192 -14.10 -4.67 27.11
CA LEU A 192 -14.75 -5.86 27.67
C LEU A 192 -14.13 -6.30 28.98
N ASP A 193 -12.80 -6.34 29.06
CA ASP A 193 -12.10 -6.87 30.22
C ASP A 193 -10.68 -6.33 30.34
N VAL A 194 -10.20 -6.25 31.58
CA VAL A 194 -8.84 -5.82 31.93
C VAL A 194 -8.26 -6.83 32.90
N LYS A 195 -7.22 -7.55 32.47
CA LYS A 195 -6.56 -8.60 33.26
C LYS A 195 -5.09 -8.30 33.49
N ARG A 196 -4.51 -8.95 34.49
CA ARG A 196 -3.07 -8.92 34.77
C ARG A 196 -2.57 -10.22 35.36
N THR A 197 -1.33 -10.54 35.06
CA THR A 197 -0.60 -11.68 35.62
C THR A 197 0.88 -11.30 35.78
N GLY A 198 1.33 -11.09 37.02
CA GLY A 198 2.71 -10.65 37.28
C GLY A 198 3.02 -9.30 36.61
N ASN A 199 4.03 -9.29 35.72
CA ASN A 199 4.44 -8.14 34.92
C ASN A 199 3.69 -8.02 33.58
N ALA A 200 2.71 -8.90 33.34
CA ALA A 200 1.86 -8.86 32.15
C ALA A 200 0.51 -8.20 32.44
N ALA A 201 -0.02 -7.49 31.46
CA ALA A 201 -1.37 -6.93 31.48
C ALA A 201 -2.05 -7.07 30.13
N PHE A 202 -3.38 -7.14 30.15
CA PHE A 202 -4.21 -7.41 28.99
C PHE A 202 -5.44 -6.49 29.05
N VAL A 203 -5.76 -5.86 27.93
CA VAL A 203 -7.03 -5.16 27.72
C VAL A 203 -7.70 -5.81 26.52
N THR A 204 -8.86 -6.41 26.75
CA THR A 204 -9.71 -6.97 25.71
C THR A 204 -10.79 -5.97 25.37
N ALA A 205 -10.90 -5.60 24.09
CA ALA A 205 -11.96 -4.77 23.55
C ALA A 205 -12.62 -5.46 22.35
N GLN A 206 -13.83 -5.02 22.00
CA GLN A 206 -14.48 -5.42 20.76
C GLN A 206 -14.94 -4.23 19.94
N THR A 207 -14.97 -4.37 18.62
CA THR A 207 -15.56 -3.36 17.75
C THR A 207 -17.09 -3.36 17.91
N PHE A 208 -17.75 -2.19 18.06
CA PHE A 208 -19.20 -2.13 18.35
C PHE A 208 -20.10 -2.79 17.28
N LYS A 209 -19.73 -2.74 15.99
CA LYS A 209 -20.61 -3.18 14.89
C LYS A 209 -20.21 -4.53 14.28
N THR A 210 -18.90 -4.78 14.17
CA THR A 210 -18.34 -6.00 13.56
C THR A 210 -18.00 -7.08 14.59
N HIS A 211 -18.01 -6.74 15.89
CA HIS A 211 -17.71 -7.63 17.01
C HIS A 211 -16.38 -8.41 16.91
N PHE A 212 -15.40 -7.87 16.18
CA PHE A 212 -14.02 -8.35 16.27
C PHE A 212 -13.51 -8.12 17.68
N LYS A 213 -13.03 -9.18 18.34
CA LYS A 213 -12.41 -9.07 19.67
C LYS A 213 -10.91 -8.98 19.51
N VAL A 214 -10.32 -8.01 20.19
CA VAL A 214 -8.88 -7.75 20.21
C VAL A 214 -8.41 -7.72 21.64
N THR A 215 -7.41 -8.53 21.96
CA THR A 215 -6.65 -8.40 23.21
C THR A 215 -5.34 -7.70 22.92
N THR A 216 -5.18 -6.53 23.53
CA THR A 216 -3.93 -5.77 23.52
C THR A 216 -3.19 -6.07 24.80
N PHE A 217 -1.91 -6.39 24.69
CA PHE A 217 -1.14 -6.89 25.83
C PHE A 217 0.19 -6.16 25.99
N MET A 218 0.70 -6.23 27.22
CA MET A 218 2.08 -5.88 27.54
C MET A 218 2.68 -6.88 28.52
N GLN A 219 4.00 -7.04 28.46
CA GLN A 219 4.85 -7.70 29.44
C GLN A 219 6.13 -6.88 29.60
N ASN A 220 6.47 -6.51 30.83
CA ASN A 220 7.57 -5.58 31.11
C ASN A 220 8.71 -6.24 31.89
N SER A 221 9.95 -5.87 31.55
CA SER A 221 11.18 -6.21 32.29
C SER A 221 12.03 -4.97 32.47
N ILE A 222 12.53 -4.74 33.69
CA ILE A 222 13.34 -3.56 34.04
C ILE A 222 14.78 -3.98 34.26
N PHE A 223 15.70 -3.26 33.64
CA PHE A 223 17.14 -3.49 33.73
C PHE A 223 17.84 -2.29 34.36
N VAL A 224 18.90 -2.56 35.12
CA VAL A 224 19.82 -1.55 35.65
C VAL A 224 21.24 -2.00 35.31
N ASN A 225 21.97 -1.17 34.55
CA ASN A 225 23.27 -1.52 33.98
C ASN A 225 23.28 -2.91 33.32
N ASP A 226 22.33 -3.12 32.40
CA ASP A 226 22.15 -4.34 31.59
C ASP A 226 21.82 -5.63 32.38
N LYS A 227 21.51 -5.51 33.67
CA LYS A 227 21.07 -6.63 34.50
C LYS A 227 19.59 -6.53 34.80
N ASN A 228 18.85 -7.60 34.51
CA ASN A 228 17.43 -7.69 34.84
C ASN A 228 17.25 -7.59 36.36
N GLY A 229 16.56 -6.55 36.82
CA GLY A 229 16.30 -6.31 38.23
C GLY A 229 15.19 -7.18 38.81
N ASN A 230 14.46 -7.95 37.97
CA ASN A 230 13.26 -8.72 38.35
C ASN A 230 12.26 -7.88 39.16
N ILE A 231 12.14 -6.60 38.81
CA ILE A 231 11.32 -5.63 39.53
C ILE A 231 9.85 -5.90 39.22
N SER A 232 9.04 -5.93 40.28
CA SER A 232 7.57 -5.97 40.20
C SER A 232 7.00 -4.55 40.26
N PRO A 233 5.81 -4.28 39.69
CA PRO A 233 5.24 -2.95 39.71
C PRO A 233 5.00 -2.48 41.15
N SER A 234 5.47 -1.28 41.48
CA SER A 234 5.27 -0.63 42.77
C SER A 234 3.84 -0.11 42.94
N ASN A 235 3.21 0.27 41.83
CA ASN A 235 1.83 0.73 41.77
C ASN A 235 1.16 0.26 40.48
N ILE A 236 -0.16 0.07 40.53
CA ILE A 236 -0.98 -0.36 39.40
C ILE A 236 -2.23 0.51 39.39
N LYS A 237 -2.48 1.19 38.28
CA LYS A 237 -3.72 1.92 38.01
C LYS A 237 -4.54 1.13 36.99
N THR A 238 -5.73 0.70 37.39
CA THR A 238 -6.65 -0.06 36.53
C THR A 238 -7.93 0.75 36.32
N GLY A 239 -8.24 1.02 35.07
CA GLY A 239 -9.52 1.57 34.61
C GLY A 239 -10.36 0.49 33.90
N THR A 240 -11.41 0.91 33.21
CA THR A 240 -12.29 0.02 32.44
C THR A 240 -11.72 -0.38 31.09
N ASP A 241 -10.86 0.47 30.51
CA ASP A 241 -10.29 0.38 29.17
C ASP A 241 -8.76 0.50 29.15
N LYS A 242 -8.16 0.74 30.32
CA LYS A 242 -6.74 1.01 30.45
C LYS A 242 -6.17 0.37 31.70
N ILE A 243 -4.94 -0.11 31.60
CA ILE A 243 -4.14 -0.52 32.76
C ILE A 243 -2.72 -0.01 32.62
N GLN A 244 -2.22 0.61 33.69
CA GLN A 244 -0.89 1.20 33.77
C GLN A 244 -0.16 0.64 34.99
N PHE A 245 1.08 0.23 34.79
CA PHE A 245 1.99 -0.15 35.87
C PHE A 245 2.90 1.02 36.23
N SER A 246 3.56 0.97 37.38
CA SER A 246 4.64 1.89 37.74
C SER A 246 5.82 1.10 38.27
N TYR A 247 7.02 1.41 37.80
CA TYR A 247 8.28 0.80 38.24
C TYR A 247 9.25 1.91 38.63
N ASP A 248 9.60 1.98 39.90
CA ASP A 248 10.54 2.95 40.44
C ASP A 248 11.97 2.41 40.41
N VAL A 249 12.89 3.19 39.85
CA VAL A 249 14.32 2.87 39.80
C VAL A 249 15.12 4.12 40.17
N ILE A 250 16.16 3.96 40.98
CA ILE A 250 17.14 5.01 41.24
C ILE A 250 18.46 4.58 40.61
N ILE A 251 19.01 5.43 39.76
CA ILE A 251 20.32 5.23 39.14
C ILE A 251 21.27 6.36 39.54
N ALA A 252 22.54 6.01 39.79
CA ALA A 252 23.57 7.01 40.04
C ALA A 252 23.95 7.73 38.74
N LYS A 253 24.54 8.92 38.85
CA LYS A 253 25.15 9.61 37.69
C LYS A 253 26.06 8.68 36.89
N GLY A 254 25.87 8.65 35.57
CA GLY A 254 26.61 7.83 34.62
C GLY A 254 26.12 6.38 34.51
N GLN A 255 25.16 5.95 35.33
CA GLN A 255 24.49 4.66 35.18
C GLN A 255 23.28 4.78 34.25
N LYS A 256 22.78 3.63 33.83
CA LYS A 256 21.61 3.51 32.96
C LYS A 256 20.59 2.51 33.47
N SER A 257 19.34 2.75 33.14
CA SER A 257 18.24 1.80 33.32
C SER A 257 17.47 1.69 32.02
N SER A 258 16.89 0.52 31.74
CA SER A 258 15.98 0.35 30.63
C SER A 258 14.72 -0.42 31.00
N ILE A 259 13.64 -0.15 30.28
CA ILE A 259 12.44 -0.99 30.23
C ILE A 259 12.40 -1.71 28.88
N GLN A 260 12.31 -3.04 28.94
CA GLN A 260 11.94 -3.86 27.81
C GLN A 260 10.45 -4.18 27.90
N LYS A 261 9.68 -3.73 26.91
CA LYS A 261 8.24 -3.95 26.78
C LYS A 261 7.97 -4.83 25.57
N ILE A 262 7.45 -6.02 25.83
CA ILE A 262 6.84 -6.90 24.82
C ILE A 262 5.36 -6.52 24.78
N GLY A 263 4.78 -6.28 23.60
CA GLY A 263 3.36 -5.98 23.47
C GLY A 263 2.85 -6.17 22.06
N GLY A 264 1.56 -5.95 21.84
CA GLY A 264 0.93 -6.13 20.54
C GLY A 264 -0.50 -6.63 20.66
N TYR A 265 -0.95 -7.44 19.69
CA TYR A 265 -2.36 -7.77 19.51
C TYR A 265 -2.60 -9.26 19.20
N THR A 266 -3.60 -9.83 19.85
CA THR A 266 -4.21 -11.10 19.42
C THR A 266 -5.68 -10.86 19.09
N VAL A 267 -6.14 -11.43 17.98
CA VAL A 267 -7.46 -11.10 17.39
C VAL A 267 -8.35 -12.31 17.18
N SER A 268 -9.66 -12.10 17.25
CA SER A 268 -10.67 -13.15 17.07
C SER A 268 -10.74 -13.70 15.64
N MET A 269 -10.12 -13.03 14.67
CA MET A 269 -9.96 -13.57 13.32
C MET A 269 -9.03 -14.79 13.27
N ASN A 270 -8.12 -14.91 14.24
CA ASN A 270 -7.08 -15.95 14.25
C ASN A 270 -7.20 -16.87 15.47
N HIS A 271 -7.83 -16.40 16.54
CA HIS A 271 -7.84 -17.08 17.84
C HIS A 271 -9.24 -17.08 18.45
N GLU A 272 -9.72 -18.24 18.91
CA GLU A 272 -10.99 -18.32 19.65
C GLU A 272 -10.93 -17.59 21.00
N ASN A 273 -9.79 -17.73 21.71
CA ASN A 273 -9.51 -17.03 22.96
C ASN A 273 -8.25 -16.17 22.83
N THR A 274 -8.46 -14.86 22.64
CA THR A 274 -7.38 -13.90 22.39
C THR A 274 -6.47 -13.70 23.60
N VAL A 275 -6.97 -13.82 24.84
CA VAL A 275 -6.13 -13.68 26.05
C VAL A 275 -5.16 -14.85 26.18
N THR A 276 -5.62 -16.08 25.99
CA THR A 276 -4.74 -17.27 26.03
C THR A 276 -3.70 -17.25 24.91
N ALA A 277 -4.08 -16.78 23.72
CA ALA A 277 -3.12 -16.54 22.65
C ALA A 277 -2.05 -15.51 23.07
N ALA A 278 -2.46 -14.42 23.74
CA ALA A 278 -1.54 -13.37 24.19
C ALA A 278 -0.55 -13.92 25.24
N GLU A 279 -1.03 -14.70 26.20
CA GLU A 279 -0.18 -15.40 27.18
C GLU A 279 0.83 -16.33 26.51
N THR A 280 0.42 -17.01 25.43
CA THR A 280 1.28 -17.94 24.68
C THR A 280 2.39 -17.20 23.94
N VAL A 281 2.07 -16.15 23.18
CA VAL A 281 3.08 -15.38 22.43
C VAL A 281 4.01 -14.60 23.36
N ILE A 282 3.53 -14.11 24.51
CA ILE A 282 4.40 -13.52 25.56
C ILE A 282 5.40 -14.55 26.07
N LYS A 283 4.95 -15.78 26.37
CA LYS A 283 5.83 -16.85 26.85
C LYS A 283 6.90 -17.21 25.82
N GLU A 284 6.52 -17.29 24.54
CA GLU A 284 7.47 -17.53 23.45
C GLU A 284 8.49 -16.39 23.31
N ALA A 285 8.03 -15.14 23.32
CA ALA A 285 8.90 -13.97 23.22
C ALA A 285 9.88 -13.88 24.41
N LEU A 286 9.42 -14.15 25.64
CA LEU A 286 10.28 -14.19 26.83
C LEU A 286 11.31 -15.31 26.78
N ALA A 287 10.96 -16.47 26.20
CA ALA A 287 11.89 -17.59 26.06
C ALA A 287 13.02 -17.29 25.07
N LYS A 288 12.75 -16.49 24.03
CA LYS A 288 13.76 -16.00 23.09
C LYS A 288 14.59 -14.85 23.68
N GLY A 289 13.94 -13.89 24.34
CA GLY A 289 14.58 -12.67 24.84
C GLY A 289 14.85 -11.63 23.73
N TYR A 290 15.20 -10.41 24.15
CA TYR A 290 15.35 -9.26 23.24
C TYR A 290 16.39 -9.50 22.13
N ASP A 291 17.59 -9.96 22.48
CA ASP A 291 18.69 -10.11 21.52
C ASP A 291 18.37 -11.14 20.42
N GLN A 292 17.75 -12.27 20.80
CA GLN A 292 17.35 -13.28 19.82
C GLN A 292 16.19 -12.79 18.95
N LEU A 293 15.22 -12.06 19.51
CA LEU A 293 14.13 -11.48 18.71
C LEU A 293 14.63 -10.43 17.71
N LEU A 294 15.64 -9.64 18.09
CA LEU A 294 16.31 -8.72 17.17
C LEU A 294 17.10 -9.48 16.08
N ALA A 295 17.80 -10.56 16.44
CA ALA A 295 18.48 -11.40 15.46
C ALA A 295 17.50 -12.05 14.46
N ASP A 296 16.37 -12.58 14.95
CA ASP A 296 15.31 -13.14 14.12
C ASP A 296 14.72 -12.07 13.17
N GLN A 297 14.58 -10.83 13.64
CA GLN A 297 14.13 -9.69 12.82
C GLN A 297 15.12 -9.39 11.68
N ILE A 298 16.41 -9.28 12.01
CA ILE A 298 17.48 -9.03 11.03
C ILE A 298 17.54 -10.14 9.98
N GLU A 299 17.42 -11.40 10.40
CA GLU A 299 17.42 -12.55 9.49
C GLU A 299 16.20 -12.53 8.57
N ALA A 300 15.00 -12.24 9.10
CA ALA A 300 13.79 -12.14 8.32
C ALA A 300 13.87 -11.04 7.25
N TRP A 301 14.39 -9.86 7.60
CA TRP A 301 14.60 -8.78 6.64
C TRP A 301 15.69 -9.08 5.62
N SER A 302 16.77 -9.76 6.02
CA SER A 302 17.80 -10.20 5.08
C SER A 302 17.23 -11.08 3.97
N LYS A 303 16.31 -12.01 4.30
CA LYS A 303 15.64 -12.87 3.31
C LYS A 303 14.72 -12.09 2.37
N ILE A 304 14.06 -11.04 2.88
CA ILE A 304 13.23 -10.15 2.05
C ILE A 304 14.13 -9.39 1.07
N TRP A 305 15.24 -8.82 1.54
CA TRP A 305 16.15 -8.04 0.72
C TRP A 305 16.91 -8.89 -0.30
N GLU A 306 17.21 -10.15 -0.01
CA GLU A 306 17.84 -11.08 -0.94
C GLU A 306 17.08 -11.20 -2.28
N MET A 307 15.75 -11.08 -2.23
CA MET A 307 14.87 -11.15 -3.40
C MET A 307 14.40 -9.80 -3.92
N SER A 308 14.16 -8.83 -3.04
CA SER A 308 13.48 -7.59 -3.41
C SER A 308 14.39 -6.38 -3.56
N ASP A 309 15.66 -6.43 -3.15
CA ASP A 309 16.55 -5.27 -3.25
C ASP A 309 16.75 -4.83 -4.71
N ILE A 310 16.82 -3.51 -4.87
CA ILE A 310 17.25 -2.87 -6.11
C ILE A 310 18.45 -2.01 -5.76
N THR A 311 19.60 -2.30 -6.35
CA THR A 311 20.79 -1.47 -6.17
C THR A 311 20.83 -0.40 -7.24
N ILE A 312 21.11 0.85 -6.86
CA ILE A 312 21.35 1.99 -7.74
C ILE A 312 22.70 2.57 -7.35
N GLU A 313 23.61 2.63 -8.31
CA GLU A 313 24.95 3.19 -8.12
C GLU A 313 25.01 4.59 -8.71
N GLY A 314 25.69 5.52 -8.02
CA GLY A 314 25.86 6.91 -8.46
C GLY A 314 24.86 7.90 -7.87
N ASP A 315 23.71 7.43 -7.35
CA ASP A 315 22.66 8.29 -6.80
C ASP A 315 22.08 7.72 -5.48
N VAL A 316 22.57 8.24 -4.35
CA VAL A 316 22.15 7.81 -3.00
C VAL A 316 20.69 8.21 -2.71
N LYS A 317 20.20 9.33 -3.25
CA LYS A 317 18.81 9.77 -2.99
C LYS A 317 17.81 8.85 -3.71
N ALA A 318 18.13 8.42 -4.95
CA ALA A 318 17.36 7.40 -5.66
C ALA A 318 17.42 6.04 -4.95
N GLN A 319 18.62 5.61 -4.55
CA GLN A 319 18.83 4.36 -3.82
C GLN A 319 18.03 4.29 -2.51
N GLN A 320 18.05 5.38 -1.72
CA GLN A 320 17.26 5.51 -0.50
C GLN A 320 15.76 5.42 -0.82
N GLY A 321 15.31 6.14 -1.85
CA GLY A 321 13.93 6.15 -2.30
C GLY A 321 13.43 4.75 -2.62
N ILE A 322 14.06 4.03 -3.54
CA ILE A 322 13.59 2.69 -3.94
C ILE A 322 13.57 1.71 -2.76
N ARG A 323 14.57 1.73 -1.87
CA ARG A 323 14.59 0.86 -0.68
C ARG A 323 13.49 1.24 0.31
N PHE A 324 13.20 2.52 0.51
CA PHE A 324 12.08 2.94 1.35
C PHE A 324 10.74 2.41 0.84
N ASN A 325 10.51 2.52 -0.47
CA ASN A 325 9.30 2.02 -1.12
C ASN A 325 9.15 0.50 -0.95
N ILE A 326 10.20 -0.27 -1.24
CA ILE A 326 10.19 -1.74 -1.07
C ILE A 326 9.98 -2.14 0.40
N PHE A 327 10.63 -1.44 1.31
CA PHE A 327 10.52 -1.68 2.74
C PHE A 327 9.08 -1.54 3.21
N GLN A 328 8.43 -0.41 2.92
CA GLN A 328 7.06 -0.12 3.32
C GLN A 328 6.01 -1.06 2.68
N LEU A 329 6.21 -1.48 1.43
CA LEU A 329 5.36 -2.52 0.80
C LEU A 329 5.42 -3.85 1.56
N ASN A 330 6.62 -4.28 1.96
CA ASN A 330 6.82 -5.52 2.71
C ASN A 330 6.31 -5.43 4.16
N GLN A 331 6.31 -4.24 4.76
CA GLN A 331 5.69 -4.00 6.06
C GLN A 331 4.17 -4.04 6.02
N THR A 332 3.57 -3.61 4.92
CA THR A 332 2.11 -3.54 4.78
C THR A 332 1.49 -4.89 4.44
N TYR A 333 2.10 -5.65 3.53
CA TYR A 333 1.57 -6.94 3.10
C TYR A 333 2.67 -7.98 2.91
N SER A 334 2.58 -9.07 3.68
CA SER A 334 3.53 -10.17 3.66
C SER A 334 3.09 -11.35 2.76
N GLY A 335 1.83 -11.37 2.32
CA GLY A 335 1.27 -12.46 1.52
C GLY A 335 0.84 -13.70 2.29
N LYS A 336 1.01 -13.72 3.63
CA LYS A 336 0.70 -14.88 4.48
C LYS A 336 -0.80 -15.15 4.64
N ASP A 337 -1.66 -14.12 4.51
CA ASP A 337 -3.10 -14.21 4.72
C ASP A 337 -3.89 -13.78 3.47
N SER A 338 -4.70 -14.70 2.93
CA SER A 338 -5.54 -14.47 1.75
C SER A 338 -6.80 -13.64 2.03
N ARG A 339 -7.10 -13.35 3.30
CA ARG A 339 -8.21 -12.47 3.72
C ARG A 339 -7.81 -11.00 3.72
N LEU A 340 -6.52 -10.69 3.61
CA LEU A 340 -5.97 -9.34 3.67
C LEU A 340 -5.65 -8.78 2.28
N ASN A 341 -5.54 -7.46 2.21
CA ASN A 341 -5.14 -6.70 1.04
C ASN A 341 -4.30 -5.48 1.44
N ILE A 342 -3.98 -4.60 0.49
CA ILE A 342 -3.08 -3.46 0.66
C ILE A 342 -3.91 -2.18 0.63
N GLY A 343 -3.95 -1.46 1.76
CA GLY A 343 -4.58 -0.14 1.82
C GLY A 343 -3.71 0.94 1.16
N PRO A 344 -4.28 1.99 0.54
CA PRO A 344 -3.52 3.07 -0.10
C PRO A 344 -2.46 3.73 0.78
N LYS A 345 -2.72 3.85 2.09
CA LYS A 345 -1.76 4.33 3.10
C LYS A 345 -1.28 3.25 4.08
N GLY A 346 -1.54 1.97 3.80
CA GLY A 346 -1.17 0.83 4.63
C GLY A 346 -1.46 1.04 6.11
N PHE A 347 -0.46 0.86 6.96
CA PHE A 347 -0.54 1.05 8.41
C PHE A 347 0.10 2.36 8.88
N THR A 348 0.06 3.40 8.04
CA THR A 348 0.77 4.67 8.30
C THR A 348 -0.16 5.85 8.54
N GLY A 349 -1.47 5.68 8.39
CA GLY A 349 -2.45 6.75 8.54
C GLY A 349 -3.88 6.27 8.28
N GLU A 350 -4.86 7.17 8.49
CA GLU A 350 -6.28 6.82 8.40
C GLU A 350 -6.93 7.19 7.05
N LYS A 351 -6.38 8.15 6.29
CA LYS A 351 -6.95 8.56 5.00
C LYS A 351 -7.05 7.36 4.04
N TYR A 352 -8.17 7.27 3.33
CA TYR A 352 -8.63 6.13 2.51
C TYR A 352 -9.08 4.88 3.31
N GLY A 353 -9.06 4.93 4.65
CA GLY A 353 -9.63 3.92 5.53
C GLY A 353 -8.89 2.59 5.57
N GLY A 354 -7.66 2.50 5.03
CA GLY A 354 -6.92 1.24 4.91
C GLY A 354 -7.63 0.17 4.06
N SER A 355 -8.62 0.58 3.26
CA SER A 355 -9.49 -0.28 2.45
C SER A 355 -8.82 -0.73 1.15
N THR A 356 -9.41 -1.71 0.48
CA THR A 356 -8.96 -2.22 -0.82
C THR A 356 -9.49 -1.36 -1.96
N TYR A 357 -8.61 -1.02 -2.92
CA TYR A 357 -8.89 -0.27 -4.15
C TYR A 357 -8.37 -1.04 -5.38
N TRP A 358 -8.63 -0.53 -6.59
CA TRP A 358 -8.08 -1.08 -7.85
C TRP A 358 -6.55 -0.97 -7.96
N ASP A 359 -5.93 -0.13 -7.13
CA ASP A 359 -4.50 0.01 -6.93
C ASP A 359 -3.77 -1.33 -6.84
N THR A 360 -4.34 -2.27 -6.08
CA THR A 360 -3.75 -3.60 -5.86
C THR A 360 -3.56 -4.34 -7.18
N GLU A 361 -4.61 -4.41 -7.98
CA GLU A 361 -4.60 -5.14 -9.24
C GLU A 361 -3.79 -4.43 -10.32
N ALA A 362 -3.87 -3.10 -10.38
CA ALA A 362 -3.22 -2.30 -11.41
C ALA A 362 -1.72 -2.05 -11.16
N TYR A 363 -1.27 -2.01 -9.89
CA TYR A 363 0.09 -1.58 -9.53
C TYR A 363 0.82 -2.54 -8.59
N CYS A 364 0.15 -3.09 -7.57
CA CYS A 364 0.84 -3.89 -6.55
C CYS A 364 1.17 -5.32 -7.01
N ILE A 365 0.27 -5.96 -7.75
CA ILE A 365 0.43 -7.36 -8.20
C ILE A 365 1.77 -7.61 -8.94
N PRO A 366 2.21 -6.77 -9.90
CA PRO A 366 3.52 -6.91 -10.54
C PRO A 366 4.69 -7.07 -9.55
N PHE A 367 4.73 -6.22 -8.51
CA PHE A 367 5.78 -6.29 -7.49
C PHE A 367 5.73 -7.61 -6.71
N TYR A 368 4.56 -8.01 -6.20
CA TYR A 368 4.43 -9.23 -5.40
C TYR A 368 4.67 -10.49 -6.23
N MET A 369 4.25 -10.53 -7.50
CA MET A 369 4.56 -11.66 -8.40
C MET A 369 6.06 -11.82 -8.63
N ALA A 370 6.78 -10.71 -8.83
CA ALA A 370 8.19 -10.75 -9.19
C ALA A 370 9.12 -10.95 -7.98
N THR A 371 8.74 -10.48 -6.79
CA THR A 371 9.62 -10.45 -5.62
C THR A 371 9.26 -11.46 -4.53
N LYS A 372 8.10 -12.11 -4.62
CA LYS A 372 7.63 -13.12 -3.67
C LYS A 372 7.38 -14.47 -4.35
N ASP A 373 6.83 -15.40 -3.58
CA ASP A 373 6.26 -16.64 -4.10
C ASP A 373 4.97 -16.34 -4.89
N GLN A 374 4.75 -17.06 -6.00
CA GLN A 374 3.58 -16.91 -6.86
C GLN A 374 2.24 -17.02 -6.08
N GLN A 375 2.22 -17.79 -4.98
CA GLN A 375 1.07 -17.94 -4.11
C GLN A 375 0.62 -16.60 -3.50
N VAL A 376 1.54 -15.65 -3.29
CA VAL A 376 1.19 -14.32 -2.75
C VAL A 376 0.30 -13.54 -3.71
N ALA A 377 0.65 -13.49 -4.99
CA ALA A 377 -0.22 -12.86 -5.99
C ALA A 377 -1.51 -13.66 -6.19
N ARG A 378 -1.44 -14.99 -6.13
CA ARG A 378 -2.61 -15.87 -6.17
C ARG A 378 -3.57 -15.60 -5.01
N ASN A 379 -3.05 -15.25 -3.83
CA ASN A 379 -3.84 -14.87 -2.65
C ASN A 379 -4.60 -13.55 -2.88
N LEU A 380 -3.96 -12.54 -3.48
CA LEU A 380 -4.62 -11.28 -3.86
C LEU A 380 -5.76 -11.50 -4.87
N LEU A 381 -5.57 -12.40 -5.85
CA LEU A 381 -6.64 -12.78 -6.76
C LEU A 381 -7.75 -13.61 -6.08
N THR A 382 -7.38 -14.44 -5.09
CA THR A 382 -8.34 -15.22 -4.30
C THR A 382 -9.19 -14.32 -3.41
N TYR A 383 -8.62 -13.24 -2.88
CA TYR A 383 -9.34 -12.20 -2.14
C TYR A 383 -10.52 -11.65 -2.98
N ARG A 384 -10.28 -11.32 -4.26
CA ARG A 384 -11.35 -10.85 -5.17
C ARG A 384 -12.37 -11.93 -5.49
N TYR A 385 -11.93 -13.17 -5.77
CA TYR A 385 -12.85 -14.28 -5.99
C TYR A 385 -13.80 -14.51 -4.81
N ASN A 386 -13.29 -14.46 -3.57
CA ASN A 386 -14.10 -14.60 -2.35
C ASN A 386 -15.13 -13.47 -2.17
N GLN A 387 -15.02 -12.39 -2.93
CA GLN A 387 -15.93 -11.24 -2.94
C GLN A 387 -16.84 -11.19 -4.17
N LEU A 388 -16.81 -12.20 -5.05
CA LEU A 388 -17.58 -12.21 -6.30
C LEU A 388 -19.10 -12.07 -6.05
N ASP A 389 -19.64 -12.78 -5.06
CA ASP A 389 -21.07 -12.68 -4.72
C ASP A 389 -21.46 -11.26 -4.30
N LYS A 390 -20.59 -10.57 -3.55
CA LYS A 390 -20.79 -9.17 -3.18
C LYS A 390 -20.67 -8.21 -4.36
N ALA A 391 -19.76 -8.48 -5.30
CA ALA A 391 -19.69 -7.73 -6.54
C ALA A 391 -20.97 -7.90 -7.39
N ILE A 392 -21.59 -9.10 -7.38
CA ILE A 392 -22.88 -9.36 -8.03
C ILE A 392 -24.01 -8.60 -7.33
N GLU A 393 -24.03 -8.61 -6.00
CA GLU A 393 -24.97 -7.81 -5.19
C GLU A 393 -24.83 -6.32 -5.53
N ASN A 394 -23.61 -5.78 -5.60
CA ASN A 394 -23.37 -4.37 -5.95
C ASN A 394 -23.95 -4.03 -7.34
N ALA A 395 -23.73 -4.85 -8.36
CA ALA A 395 -24.26 -4.59 -9.71
C ALA A 395 -25.80 -4.62 -9.73
N LYS A 396 -26.40 -5.56 -9.00
CA LYS A 396 -27.85 -5.69 -8.90
C LYS A 396 -28.47 -4.54 -8.12
N ASP A 397 -27.97 -4.24 -6.94
CA ASP A 397 -28.60 -3.31 -6.01
C ASP A 397 -28.31 -1.85 -6.40
N ASN A 398 -27.15 -1.56 -7.00
CA ASN A 398 -26.77 -0.20 -7.38
C ASN A 398 -27.17 0.16 -8.81
N LEU A 399 -27.14 -0.80 -9.75
CA LEU A 399 -27.37 -0.54 -11.18
C LEU A 399 -28.54 -1.32 -11.78
N GLY A 400 -29.18 -2.21 -11.02
CA GLY A 400 -30.31 -3.02 -11.50
C GLY A 400 -29.91 -4.13 -12.47
N PHE A 401 -28.62 -4.51 -12.50
CA PHE A 401 -28.14 -5.55 -13.42
C PHE A 401 -28.53 -6.95 -12.95
N THR A 402 -28.63 -7.88 -13.90
CA THR A 402 -29.14 -9.23 -13.67
C THR A 402 -28.16 -10.30 -14.15
N ASN A 403 -28.57 -11.57 -14.06
CA ASN A 403 -27.81 -12.75 -14.55
C ASN A 403 -26.39 -12.90 -13.97
N GLY A 404 -26.10 -12.36 -12.79
CA GLY A 404 -24.77 -12.49 -12.19
C GLY A 404 -23.71 -11.57 -12.80
N ALA A 405 -24.12 -10.42 -13.36
CA ALA A 405 -23.18 -9.32 -13.62
C ALA A 405 -22.50 -8.91 -12.31
N ALA A 406 -21.18 -8.76 -12.32
CA ALA A 406 -20.39 -8.39 -11.16
C ALA A 406 -19.80 -6.99 -11.33
N LEU A 407 -20.07 -6.09 -10.37
CA LEU A 407 -19.44 -4.79 -10.22
C LEU A 407 -18.61 -4.83 -8.95
N TYR A 408 -17.30 -4.96 -9.10
CA TYR A 408 -16.41 -4.83 -7.97
C TYR A 408 -16.44 -3.39 -7.45
N PRO A 409 -16.37 -3.22 -6.12
CA PRO A 409 -16.45 -1.90 -5.50
C PRO A 409 -15.20 -1.07 -5.77
N MET A 410 -15.34 0.26 -5.72
CA MET A 410 -14.19 1.16 -5.70
C MET A 410 -13.43 1.02 -4.38
N VAL A 411 -14.15 0.94 -3.26
CA VAL A 411 -13.57 0.84 -1.91
C VAL A 411 -14.21 -0.30 -1.16
N THR A 412 -13.42 -1.21 -0.59
CA THR A 412 -14.00 -2.32 0.19
C THR A 412 -13.07 -2.97 1.21
N MET A 413 -13.68 -3.64 2.19
CA MET A 413 -13.05 -4.61 3.08
C MET A 413 -13.54 -6.04 2.86
N ASN A 414 -14.80 -6.20 2.45
CA ASN A 414 -15.53 -7.47 2.45
C ASN A 414 -16.27 -7.74 1.12
N GLY A 415 -16.09 -6.90 0.11
CA GLY A 415 -16.74 -6.96 -1.20
C GLY A 415 -17.90 -5.97 -1.39
N GLU A 416 -18.48 -5.45 -0.31
CA GLU A 416 -19.49 -4.39 -0.39
C GLU A 416 -18.82 -3.05 -0.73
N GLU A 417 -19.50 -2.24 -1.54
CA GLU A 417 -19.06 -0.88 -1.82
C GLU A 417 -19.05 -0.03 -0.54
N CYS A 418 -18.05 0.83 -0.41
CA CYS A 418 -17.88 1.75 0.72
C CYS A 418 -17.77 3.21 0.28
N HIS A 419 -17.48 3.48 -1.01
CA HIS A 419 -17.34 4.84 -1.52
C HIS A 419 -18.68 5.58 -1.62
N ASN A 420 -18.71 6.88 -1.33
CA ASN A 420 -19.95 7.64 -1.16
C ASN A 420 -20.08 8.90 -2.05
N GLU A 421 -19.38 8.96 -3.18
CA GLU A 421 -19.52 10.00 -4.21
C GLU A 421 -19.93 9.36 -5.53
N TRP A 422 -21.07 9.75 -6.09
CA TRP A 422 -21.72 9.05 -7.21
C TRP A 422 -20.84 9.02 -8.47
N GLU A 423 -20.10 10.10 -8.71
CA GLU A 423 -19.13 10.24 -9.81
C GLU A 423 -18.01 9.18 -9.76
N ILE A 424 -17.78 8.54 -8.62
CA ILE A 424 -16.76 7.50 -8.44
C ILE A 424 -17.42 6.15 -8.18
N THR A 425 -18.29 6.10 -7.17
CA THR A 425 -19.01 4.90 -6.71
C THR A 425 -19.74 4.21 -7.86
N HIS A 426 -20.44 4.97 -8.69
CA HIS A 426 -21.28 4.41 -9.77
C HIS A 426 -20.61 4.47 -11.14
N GLU A 427 -19.69 5.41 -11.34
CA GLU A 427 -19.20 5.78 -12.67
C GLU A 427 -17.74 5.42 -12.94
N GLU A 428 -16.90 5.22 -11.91
CA GLU A 428 -15.48 4.83 -12.09
C GLU A 428 -15.29 3.32 -12.33
N ILE A 429 -15.97 2.82 -13.35
CA ILE A 429 -16.20 1.38 -13.57
C ILE A 429 -15.03 0.65 -14.24
N HIS A 430 -13.99 1.37 -14.67
CA HIS A 430 -12.78 0.78 -15.27
C HIS A 430 -12.04 -0.18 -14.30
N ARG A 431 -12.27 -0.03 -12.99
CA ARG A 431 -11.79 -0.93 -11.93
C ARG A 431 -12.12 -2.41 -12.15
N ASN A 432 -13.28 -2.72 -12.75
CA ASN A 432 -13.61 -4.09 -13.15
C ASN A 432 -12.60 -4.65 -14.15
N GLY A 433 -12.14 -3.80 -15.07
CA GLY A 433 -11.12 -4.13 -16.04
C GLY A 433 -9.76 -4.43 -15.41
N ALA A 434 -9.36 -3.66 -14.38
CA ALA A 434 -8.11 -3.92 -13.65
C ALA A 434 -8.09 -5.32 -13.03
N ILE A 435 -9.22 -5.79 -12.49
CA ILE A 435 -9.33 -7.13 -11.91
C ILE A 435 -9.18 -8.23 -12.98
N ALA A 436 -9.86 -8.10 -14.12
CA ALA A 436 -9.70 -9.04 -15.23
C ALA A 436 -8.26 -9.03 -15.78
N PHE A 437 -7.64 -7.85 -15.88
CA PHE A 437 -6.26 -7.70 -16.32
C PHE A 437 -5.27 -8.35 -15.34
N ALA A 438 -5.51 -8.28 -14.03
CA ALA A 438 -4.69 -8.94 -13.03
C ALA A 438 -4.74 -10.48 -13.15
N ILE A 439 -5.90 -11.06 -13.47
CA ILE A 439 -6.02 -12.51 -13.74
C ILE A 439 -5.18 -12.89 -14.97
N PHE A 440 -5.31 -12.11 -16.05
CA PHE A 440 -4.49 -12.29 -17.26
C PHE A 440 -2.99 -12.18 -16.96
N ASN A 441 -2.58 -11.13 -16.25
CA ASN A 441 -1.19 -10.86 -15.95
C ASN A 441 -0.57 -11.93 -15.04
N TYR A 442 -1.33 -12.44 -14.07
CA TYR A 442 -0.91 -13.56 -13.22
C TYR A 442 -0.60 -14.80 -14.04
N HIS A 443 -1.51 -15.23 -14.90
CA HIS A 443 -1.27 -16.39 -15.76
C HIS A 443 -0.08 -16.15 -16.70
N ARG A 444 -0.04 -14.99 -17.37
CA ARG A 444 1.05 -14.62 -18.29
C ARG A 444 2.42 -14.71 -17.61
N PHE A 445 2.55 -14.19 -16.40
CA PHE A 445 3.81 -14.14 -15.68
C PHE A 445 4.20 -15.49 -15.06
N THR A 446 3.30 -16.13 -14.32
CA THR A 446 3.62 -17.35 -13.55
C THR A 446 3.53 -18.63 -14.38
N GLY A 447 2.77 -18.62 -15.48
CA GLY A 447 2.38 -19.83 -16.21
C GLY A 447 1.35 -20.69 -15.49
N ASP A 448 0.90 -20.30 -14.28
CA ASP A 448 -0.10 -21.04 -13.52
C ASP A 448 -1.49 -20.79 -14.11
N TYR A 449 -1.91 -21.69 -15.00
CA TYR A 449 -3.26 -21.66 -15.57
C TYR A 449 -4.32 -22.20 -14.60
N SER A 450 -3.95 -22.94 -13.54
CA SER A 450 -4.91 -23.61 -12.64
C SER A 450 -5.88 -22.65 -11.96
N TYR A 451 -5.44 -21.41 -11.70
CA TYR A 451 -6.28 -20.37 -11.10
C TYR A 451 -7.54 -20.08 -11.94
N ILE A 452 -7.46 -20.13 -13.28
CA ILE A 452 -8.57 -19.76 -14.17
C ILE A 452 -9.75 -20.74 -14.04
N PRO A 453 -9.62 -22.05 -14.28
CA PRO A 453 -10.73 -22.99 -14.09
C PRO A 453 -11.13 -23.14 -12.62
N GLU A 454 -10.22 -22.97 -11.66
CA GLU A 454 -10.58 -23.08 -10.24
C GLU A 454 -11.42 -21.91 -9.70
N LYS A 455 -11.17 -20.68 -10.21
CA LYS A 455 -11.71 -19.43 -9.64
C LYS A 455 -11.91 -18.35 -10.70
N GLY A 456 -10.89 -18.08 -11.50
CA GLY A 456 -10.82 -16.90 -12.36
C GLY A 456 -11.92 -16.82 -13.42
N LEU A 457 -12.34 -17.94 -14.00
CA LEU A 457 -13.35 -17.96 -15.06
C LEU A 457 -14.71 -17.45 -14.59
N GLU A 458 -15.11 -17.75 -13.36
CA GLU A 458 -16.36 -17.21 -12.78
C GLU A 458 -16.29 -15.69 -12.64
N VAL A 459 -15.14 -15.17 -12.21
CA VAL A 459 -14.89 -13.72 -12.10
C VAL A 459 -14.96 -13.05 -13.48
N LEU A 460 -14.30 -13.63 -14.47
CA LEU A 460 -14.29 -13.11 -15.85
C LEU A 460 -15.70 -13.10 -16.46
N ILE A 461 -16.50 -14.15 -16.23
CA ILE A 461 -17.90 -14.22 -16.67
C ILE A 461 -18.73 -13.12 -16.02
N GLY A 462 -18.61 -12.93 -14.70
CA GLY A 462 -19.32 -11.86 -13.98
C GLY A 462 -18.97 -10.47 -14.51
N ILE A 463 -17.69 -10.21 -14.80
CA ILE A 463 -17.22 -8.94 -15.36
C ILE A 463 -17.71 -8.75 -16.81
N ALA A 464 -17.68 -9.79 -17.65
CA ALA A 464 -18.19 -9.71 -19.03
C ALA A 464 -19.69 -9.40 -19.07
N ARG A 465 -20.47 -10.02 -18.18
CA ARG A 465 -21.91 -9.74 -17.98
C ARG A 465 -22.18 -8.30 -17.58
N PHE A 466 -21.33 -7.74 -16.71
CA PHE A 466 -21.40 -6.33 -16.35
C PHE A 466 -21.18 -5.44 -17.57
N TRP A 467 -20.11 -5.66 -18.34
CA TRP A 467 -19.81 -4.83 -19.51
C TRP A 467 -20.87 -4.92 -20.59
N TYR A 468 -21.42 -6.11 -20.83
CA TYR A 468 -22.54 -6.30 -21.75
C TYR A 468 -23.77 -5.47 -21.37
N GLN A 469 -24.15 -5.47 -20.09
CA GLN A 469 -25.32 -4.72 -19.60
C GLN A 469 -25.06 -3.21 -19.47
N ARG A 470 -23.79 -2.81 -19.29
CA ARG A 470 -23.40 -1.40 -19.13
C ARG A 470 -23.26 -0.63 -20.44
N ALA A 471 -23.02 -1.33 -21.55
CA ALA A 471 -22.89 -0.74 -22.88
C ALA A 471 -24.27 -0.45 -23.50
N ASN A 472 -24.37 0.65 -24.25
CA ASN A 472 -25.55 1.04 -25.00
C ASN A 472 -25.27 0.97 -26.50
N PHE A 473 -26.20 0.47 -27.30
CA PHE A 473 -26.10 0.60 -28.76
C PHE A 473 -26.59 1.98 -29.20
N SER A 474 -25.71 2.81 -29.75
CA SER A 474 -26.06 4.12 -30.30
C SER A 474 -26.50 3.97 -31.75
N THR A 475 -27.76 4.30 -32.06
CA THR A 475 -28.27 4.31 -33.44
C THR A 475 -27.61 5.38 -34.30
N GLU A 476 -27.21 6.50 -33.68
CA GLU A 476 -26.53 7.60 -34.38
C GLU A 476 -25.10 7.24 -34.81
N LYS A 477 -24.35 6.54 -33.94
CA LYS A 477 -22.99 6.07 -34.27
C LYS A 477 -22.98 4.70 -34.94
N ASN A 478 -24.10 3.95 -34.90
CA ASN A 478 -24.20 2.54 -35.28
C ASN A 478 -23.15 1.66 -34.56
N GLN A 479 -22.83 1.98 -33.31
CA GLN A 479 -21.79 1.36 -32.49
C GLN A 479 -22.24 1.30 -31.03
N TYR A 480 -21.62 0.39 -30.25
CA TYR A 480 -21.78 0.37 -28.80
C TYR A 480 -20.95 1.48 -28.15
N VAL A 481 -21.57 2.20 -27.22
CA VAL A 481 -21.01 3.30 -26.45
C VAL A 481 -21.14 3.00 -24.96
N ILE A 482 -20.30 3.61 -24.14
CA ILE A 482 -20.44 3.59 -22.68
C ILE A 482 -20.54 5.04 -22.21
N LEU A 483 -21.68 5.39 -21.65
CA LEU A 483 -22.07 6.76 -21.30
C LEU A 483 -22.04 6.98 -19.78
N GLY A 484 -21.81 8.22 -19.33
CA GLY A 484 -21.83 8.59 -17.90
C GLY A 484 -20.84 7.81 -17.06
N VAL A 485 -19.55 7.98 -17.35
CA VAL A 485 -18.45 7.30 -16.65
C VAL A 485 -17.42 8.30 -16.13
N THR A 486 -16.61 7.84 -15.19
CA THR A 486 -15.36 8.47 -14.78
C THR A 486 -14.22 7.52 -15.15
N GLY A 487 -13.22 8.01 -15.88
CA GLY A 487 -12.00 7.23 -16.16
C GLY A 487 -11.02 7.30 -14.98
N PRO A 488 -9.81 6.72 -15.11
CA PRO A 488 -8.75 6.93 -14.13
C PRO A 488 -8.46 8.42 -13.86
N ASN A 489 -8.68 9.30 -14.85
CA ASN A 489 -8.66 10.72 -14.62
C ASN A 489 -9.96 11.20 -13.93
N GLU A 490 -9.95 11.20 -12.60
CA GLU A 490 -11.07 11.67 -11.78
C GLU A 490 -11.40 13.18 -11.93
N TYR A 491 -10.60 13.95 -12.67
CA TYR A 491 -10.93 15.33 -13.05
C TYR A 491 -11.86 15.41 -14.27
N GLU A 492 -12.44 14.29 -14.66
CA GLU A 492 -13.46 14.18 -15.68
C GLU A 492 -14.57 13.26 -15.15
N ASN A 493 -15.72 13.84 -14.78
CA ASN A 493 -16.84 13.08 -14.23
C ASN A 493 -18.03 13.11 -15.17
N ASN A 494 -18.83 12.03 -15.15
CA ASN A 494 -20.02 11.87 -15.98
C ASN A 494 -19.74 12.07 -17.49
N VAL A 495 -18.56 11.66 -17.94
CA VAL A 495 -18.15 11.79 -19.35
C VAL A 495 -18.67 10.62 -20.18
N ASN A 496 -18.62 10.77 -21.50
CA ASN A 496 -19.06 9.74 -22.43
C ASN A 496 -17.88 9.18 -23.22
N ASN A 497 -17.90 7.86 -23.41
CA ASN A 497 -16.94 7.13 -24.23
C ASN A 497 -15.49 7.37 -23.82
N ASN A 498 -15.21 7.28 -22.51
CA ASN A 498 -13.84 7.31 -22.05
C ASN A 498 -13.04 6.21 -22.76
N PHE A 499 -11.94 6.56 -23.46
CA PHE A 499 -11.24 5.63 -24.33
C PHE A 499 -10.77 4.38 -23.58
N TYR A 500 -10.11 4.57 -22.42
CA TYR A 500 -9.62 3.46 -21.62
C TYR A 500 -10.76 2.54 -21.15
N THR A 501 -11.84 3.11 -20.64
CA THR A 501 -13.02 2.37 -20.18
C THR A 501 -13.63 1.54 -21.32
N ASN A 502 -13.83 2.13 -22.50
CA ASN A 502 -14.35 1.41 -23.65
C ASN A 502 -13.40 0.29 -24.10
N TYR A 503 -12.09 0.55 -24.07
CA TYR A 503 -11.08 -0.39 -24.55
C TYR A 503 -10.97 -1.59 -23.61
N ILE A 504 -10.89 -1.34 -22.30
CA ILE A 504 -10.81 -2.41 -21.32
C ILE A 504 -12.12 -3.20 -21.22
N ALA A 505 -13.28 -2.58 -21.44
CA ALA A 505 -14.56 -3.28 -21.53
C ALA A 505 -14.58 -4.27 -22.70
N LYS A 506 -14.19 -3.81 -23.89
CA LYS A 506 -14.03 -4.67 -25.08
C LYS A 506 -13.06 -5.82 -24.79
N TRP A 507 -11.90 -5.50 -24.21
CA TRP A 507 -10.87 -6.49 -23.92
C TRP A 507 -11.34 -7.54 -22.90
N CYS A 508 -12.05 -7.14 -21.83
CA CYS A 508 -12.59 -8.07 -20.83
C CYS A 508 -13.55 -9.09 -21.45
N ILE A 509 -14.44 -8.63 -22.34
CA ILE A 509 -15.39 -9.50 -23.03
C ILE A 509 -14.65 -10.49 -23.93
N ASP A 510 -13.69 -10.00 -24.73
CA ASP A 510 -12.92 -10.85 -25.63
C ASP A 510 -12.08 -11.88 -24.86
N TYR A 511 -11.44 -11.46 -23.76
CA TYR A 511 -10.64 -12.33 -22.91
C TYR A 511 -11.49 -13.39 -22.19
N ALA A 512 -12.64 -13.00 -21.62
CA ALA A 512 -13.56 -13.96 -21.01
C ALA A 512 -14.03 -15.02 -22.02
N HIS A 513 -14.40 -14.59 -23.23
CA HIS A 513 -14.78 -15.51 -24.31
C HIS A 513 -13.65 -16.47 -24.69
N GLU A 514 -12.42 -15.97 -24.84
CA GLU A 514 -11.24 -16.80 -25.09
C GLU A 514 -11.02 -17.84 -23.98
N GLN A 515 -11.09 -17.43 -22.71
CA GLN A 515 -10.88 -18.35 -21.59
C GLN A 515 -11.98 -19.40 -21.47
N ILE A 516 -13.24 -19.06 -21.79
CA ILE A 516 -14.34 -20.03 -21.84
C ILE A 516 -14.04 -21.11 -22.89
N GLN A 517 -13.61 -20.71 -24.08
CA GLN A 517 -13.25 -21.65 -25.15
C GLN A 517 -12.08 -22.54 -24.75
N LYS A 518 -11.03 -21.94 -24.18
CA LYS A 518 -9.84 -22.68 -23.74
C LYS A 518 -10.16 -23.67 -22.62
N VAL A 519 -10.91 -23.24 -21.59
CA VAL A 519 -11.37 -24.11 -20.49
C VAL A 519 -12.30 -25.22 -21.00
N SER A 520 -13.17 -24.94 -21.99
CA SER A 520 -14.00 -25.99 -22.61
C SER A 520 -13.18 -27.07 -23.31
N LEU A 521 -12.05 -26.71 -23.92
CA LEU A 521 -11.20 -27.64 -24.67
C LEU A 521 -10.24 -28.41 -23.76
N GLU A 522 -9.61 -27.72 -22.80
CA GLU A 522 -8.53 -28.27 -21.98
C GLU A 522 -9.00 -28.78 -20.61
N TYR A 523 -10.11 -28.24 -20.07
CA TYR A 523 -10.64 -28.53 -18.73
C TYR A 523 -12.17 -28.79 -18.75
N PRO A 524 -12.66 -29.79 -19.51
CA PRO A 524 -14.08 -29.97 -19.79
C PRO A 524 -14.95 -30.23 -18.54
N SER A 525 -14.38 -30.84 -17.50
CA SER A 525 -15.08 -31.07 -16.23
C SER A 525 -15.35 -29.76 -15.47
N ASP A 526 -14.33 -28.90 -15.35
CA ASP A 526 -14.44 -27.59 -14.72
C ASP A 526 -15.36 -26.69 -15.55
N HIS A 527 -15.19 -26.69 -16.87
CA HIS A 527 -16.10 -25.99 -17.79
C HIS A 527 -17.56 -26.36 -17.52
N LYS A 528 -17.88 -27.65 -17.52
CA LYS A 528 -19.25 -28.12 -17.27
C LYS A 528 -19.78 -27.62 -15.92
N SER A 529 -18.99 -27.75 -14.86
CA SER A 529 -19.37 -27.30 -13.52
C SER A 529 -19.63 -25.79 -13.47
N ILE A 530 -18.75 -24.99 -14.10
CA ILE A 530 -18.85 -23.53 -14.12
C ILE A 530 -20.07 -23.07 -14.92
N ILE A 531 -20.26 -23.61 -16.13
CA ILE A 531 -21.39 -23.24 -17.00
C ILE A 531 -22.73 -23.63 -16.35
N GLU A 532 -22.82 -24.79 -15.70
CA GLU A 532 -24.01 -25.20 -14.93
C GLU A 532 -24.26 -24.27 -13.74
N LYS A 533 -23.21 -23.87 -13.01
CA LYS A 533 -23.30 -22.95 -11.86
C LYS A 533 -23.74 -21.54 -12.27
N VAL A 534 -23.10 -20.97 -13.29
CA VAL A 534 -23.34 -19.58 -13.73
C VAL A 534 -24.46 -19.46 -14.76
N GLN A 535 -25.01 -20.58 -15.22
CA GLN A 535 -26.10 -20.68 -16.20
C GLN A 535 -25.80 -19.91 -17.50
N LEU A 536 -24.58 -20.04 -18.02
CA LEU A 536 -24.13 -19.36 -19.23
C LEU A 536 -24.64 -20.08 -20.50
N SER A 537 -25.10 -19.32 -21.49
CA SER A 537 -25.62 -19.85 -22.76
C SER A 537 -24.83 -19.36 -23.97
N ASP A 538 -24.84 -20.14 -25.06
CA ASP A 538 -24.19 -19.74 -26.32
C ASP A 538 -24.77 -18.43 -26.90
N ALA A 539 -26.07 -18.20 -26.71
CA ALA A 539 -26.72 -16.97 -27.15
C ALA A 539 -26.17 -15.74 -26.40
N GLU A 540 -25.93 -15.88 -25.10
CA GLU A 540 -25.31 -14.83 -24.28
C GLU A 540 -23.89 -14.51 -24.77
N LEU A 541 -23.08 -15.52 -25.13
CA LEU A 541 -21.74 -15.31 -25.71
C LEU A 541 -21.80 -14.56 -27.05
N GLN A 542 -22.77 -14.88 -27.90
CA GLN A 542 -22.96 -14.17 -29.16
C GLN A 542 -23.34 -12.70 -28.95
N ASP A 543 -24.17 -12.41 -27.94
CA ASP A 543 -24.55 -11.05 -27.59
C ASP A 543 -23.36 -10.24 -27.04
N TRP A 544 -22.50 -10.85 -26.22
CA TRP A 544 -21.27 -10.21 -25.77
C TRP A 544 -20.36 -9.83 -26.95
N LYS A 545 -20.20 -10.73 -27.93
CA LYS A 545 -19.38 -10.47 -29.14
C LYS A 545 -19.93 -9.35 -30.02
N LYS A 546 -21.24 -9.06 -29.99
CA LYS A 546 -21.81 -7.88 -30.66
C LYS A 546 -21.28 -6.59 -30.04
N VAL A 547 -21.18 -6.55 -28.70
CA VAL A 547 -20.64 -5.41 -27.97
C VAL A 547 -19.14 -5.25 -28.26
N SER A 548 -18.33 -6.28 -28.01
CA SER A 548 -16.88 -6.17 -28.17
C SER A 548 -16.45 -5.98 -29.64
N GLY A 549 -17.19 -6.58 -30.58
CA GLY A 549 -16.93 -6.46 -32.01
C GLY A 549 -17.31 -5.11 -32.63
N ASN A 550 -18.10 -4.28 -31.93
CA ASN A 550 -18.60 -3.01 -32.45
C ASN A 550 -18.57 -1.87 -31.41
N MET A 551 -17.55 -1.84 -30.56
CA MET A 551 -17.32 -0.78 -29.57
C MET A 551 -16.84 0.52 -30.24
N TYR A 552 -17.33 1.66 -29.77
CA TYR A 552 -16.91 2.99 -30.21
C TYR A 552 -15.65 3.45 -29.47
N PHE A 553 -14.72 4.08 -30.20
CA PHE A 553 -13.54 4.74 -29.65
C PHE A 553 -13.45 6.15 -30.24
N PRO A 554 -13.51 7.21 -29.41
CA PRO A 554 -13.41 8.57 -29.93
C PRO A 554 -11.99 8.81 -30.45
N PHE A 555 -11.88 9.29 -31.69
CA PHE A 555 -10.59 9.49 -32.36
C PHE A 555 -10.55 10.85 -33.05
N SER A 556 -9.42 11.54 -32.95
CA SER A 556 -9.17 12.81 -33.63
C SER A 556 -8.24 12.61 -34.82
N GLU A 557 -8.78 12.71 -36.03
CA GLU A 557 -7.97 12.70 -37.26
C GLU A 557 -6.96 13.85 -37.31
N LYS A 558 -7.31 15.00 -36.73
CA LYS A 558 -6.44 16.19 -36.70
C LYS A 558 -5.14 15.94 -35.93
N TYR A 559 -5.25 15.26 -34.78
CA TYR A 559 -4.11 15.02 -33.89
C TYR A 559 -3.55 13.58 -34.02
N GLY A 560 -4.28 12.68 -34.68
CA GLY A 560 -3.91 11.27 -34.81
C GLY A 560 -3.95 10.51 -33.47
N VAL A 561 -4.84 10.90 -32.56
CA VAL A 561 -4.95 10.32 -31.22
C VAL A 561 -6.39 9.91 -30.88
N TYR A 562 -6.52 8.83 -30.13
CA TYR A 562 -7.75 8.53 -29.38
C TYR A 562 -7.95 9.61 -28.33
N LEU A 563 -9.17 10.12 -28.25
CA LEU A 563 -9.55 11.13 -27.28
C LEU A 563 -9.85 10.47 -25.94
N GLN A 564 -9.44 11.10 -24.84
CA GLN A 564 -9.72 10.59 -23.51
C GLN A 564 -11.21 10.40 -23.29
N GLN A 565 -12.05 11.27 -23.84
CA GLN A 565 -13.51 11.15 -23.89
C GLN A 565 -14.09 11.98 -25.06
N ASP A 566 -15.37 11.77 -25.38
CA ASP A 566 -16.11 12.68 -26.27
C ASP A 566 -16.10 14.12 -25.71
N GLY A 567 -15.83 15.11 -26.58
CA GLY A 567 -15.80 16.54 -26.20
C GLY A 567 -14.50 17.04 -25.57
N PHE A 568 -13.47 16.20 -25.38
CA PHE A 568 -12.19 16.63 -24.78
C PHE A 568 -11.56 17.82 -25.52
N LEU A 569 -11.63 17.85 -26.86
CA LEU A 569 -11.04 18.91 -27.68
C LEU A 569 -11.78 20.25 -27.64
N ASP A 570 -13.00 20.29 -27.09
CA ASP A 570 -13.76 21.54 -26.93
C ASP A 570 -13.27 22.37 -25.73
N LYS A 571 -12.43 21.77 -24.87
CA LYS A 571 -11.83 22.43 -23.72
C LYS A 571 -10.79 23.47 -24.16
N HIS A 572 -10.53 24.44 -23.28
CA HIS A 572 -9.46 25.40 -23.51
C HIS A 572 -8.10 24.74 -23.22
N LEU A 573 -7.51 24.12 -24.24
CA LEU A 573 -6.27 23.34 -24.17
C LEU A 573 -5.05 24.23 -23.87
N VAL A 574 -4.74 24.41 -22.57
CA VAL A 574 -3.56 25.10 -22.07
C VAL A 574 -2.67 24.09 -21.33
N PRO A 575 -1.42 23.86 -21.78
CA PRO A 575 -0.48 22.96 -21.11
C PRO A 575 -0.18 23.37 -19.66
N VAL A 576 0.18 22.40 -18.81
CA VAL A 576 0.52 22.61 -17.39
C VAL A 576 1.72 23.54 -17.22
N LYS A 577 2.68 23.54 -18.15
CA LYS A 577 3.83 24.47 -18.11
C LYS A 577 3.42 25.95 -18.16
N ASP A 578 2.26 26.24 -18.75
CA ASP A 578 1.71 27.59 -18.91
C ASP A 578 0.67 27.92 -17.81
N LEU A 579 0.38 26.95 -16.93
CA LEU A 579 -0.44 27.16 -15.74
C LEU A 579 0.37 27.85 -14.63
N ASP A 580 -0.19 28.90 -14.03
CA ASP A 580 0.43 29.59 -12.90
C ASP A 580 0.71 28.63 -11.73
N LYS A 581 1.98 28.50 -11.35
CA LYS A 581 2.42 27.66 -10.23
C LYS A 581 1.75 28.03 -8.91
N SER A 582 1.36 29.30 -8.74
CA SER A 582 0.62 29.75 -7.54
C SER A 582 -0.74 29.08 -7.40
N GLN A 583 -1.28 28.51 -8.47
CA GLN A 583 -2.58 27.84 -8.52
C GLN A 583 -2.50 26.32 -8.31
N ARG A 584 -1.31 25.75 -8.09
CA ARG A 584 -1.10 24.31 -7.88
C ARG A 584 -0.89 23.95 -6.40
N PRO A 585 -1.35 22.77 -5.92
CA PRO A 585 -2.16 21.79 -6.67
C PRO A 585 -3.60 22.31 -6.87
N ILE A 586 -4.21 21.95 -8.00
CA ILE A 586 -5.51 22.50 -8.41
C ILE A 586 -6.67 21.95 -7.56
N ASN A 587 -6.56 20.72 -7.05
CA ASN A 587 -7.54 20.15 -6.09
C ASN A 587 -7.71 20.98 -4.80
N GLN A 588 -6.68 21.72 -4.38
CA GLN A 588 -6.72 22.54 -3.15
C GLN A 588 -7.06 24.01 -3.41
N LYS A 589 -6.96 24.48 -4.67
CA LYS A 589 -6.99 25.91 -5.00
C LYS A 589 -8.11 26.30 -5.97
N TRP A 590 -8.67 25.36 -6.70
CA TRP A 590 -9.74 25.61 -7.65
C TRP A 590 -11.06 25.07 -7.14
N SER A 591 -12.17 25.68 -7.57
CA SER A 591 -13.48 25.05 -7.43
C SER A 591 -13.57 23.82 -8.33
N TRP A 592 -14.32 22.81 -7.89
CA TRP A 592 -14.40 21.53 -8.58
C TRP A 592 -14.90 21.67 -10.03
N ASP A 593 -15.89 22.54 -10.29
CA ASP A 593 -16.38 22.82 -11.65
C ASP A 593 -15.28 23.32 -12.60
N ARG A 594 -14.36 24.13 -12.08
CA ARG A 594 -13.23 24.67 -12.85
C ARG A 594 -12.23 23.57 -13.17
N VAL A 595 -11.98 22.65 -12.24
CA VAL A 595 -11.16 21.45 -12.48
C VAL A 595 -11.78 20.63 -13.60
N LEU A 596 -13.07 20.27 -13.49
CA LEU A 596 -13.77 19.42 -14.45
C LEU A 596 -13.82 19.97 -15.88
N ARG A 597 -14.05 21.28 -16.04
CA ARG A 597 -14.11 21.89 -17.39
C ARG A 597 -12.74 22.27 -17.97
N SER A 598 -11.67 22.11 -17.20
CA SER A 598 -10.30 22.37 -17.65
C SER A 598 -9.76 21.19 -18.49
N PRO A 599 -8.62 21.36 -19.20
CA PRO A 599 -7.98 20.25 -19.91
C PRO A 599 -7.08 19.40 -19.00
N TYR A 600 -6.98 19.71 -17.71
CA TYR A 600 -5.97 19.12 -16.83
C TYR A 600 -6.35 17.71 -16.39
N ILE A 601 -5.35 16.83 -16.45
CA ILE A 601 -5.49 15.40 -16.18
C ILE A 601 -4.85 15.08 -14.83
N LYS A 602 -5.61 14.48 -13.91
CA LYS A 602 -5.14 14.11 -12.56
C LYS A 602 -4.01 13.07 -12.64
N GLN A 603 -4.23 12.03 -13.45
CA GLN A 603 -3.36 10.85 -13.59
C GLN A 603 -3.49 10.17 -14.95
N ALA A 604 -2.65 9.17 -15.24
CA ALA A 604 -2.72 8.45 -16.51
C ALA A 604 -4.10 7.84 -16.73
N ASP A 605 -4.74 8.14 -17.87
CA ASP A 605 -6.06 7.64 -18.26
C ASP A 605 -5.97 6.95 -19.62
N THR A 606 -5.90 7.71 -20.72
CA THR A 606 -5.58 7.15 -22.03
C THR A 606 -4.22 6.44 -21.98
N LEU A 607 -3.23 7.09 -21.36
CA LEU A 607 -1.91 6.53 -21.14
C LEU A 607 -1.90 5.30 -20.20
N GLN A 608 -2.91 5.11 -19.34
CA GLN A 608 -3.06 3.87 -18.57
C GLN A 608 -3.42 2.70 -19.49
N GLY A 609 -4.31 2.93 -20.45
CA GLY A 609 -4.68 1.95 -21.48
C GLY A 609 -3.50 1.55 -22.35
N PHE A 610 -2.71 2.53 -22.81
CA PHE A 610 -1.50 2.27 -23.58
C PHE A 610 -0.43 1.52 -22.80
N TYR A 611 -0.36 1.70 -21.47
CA TYR A 611 0.53 0.91 -20.62
C TYR A 611 0.07 -0.56 -20.51
N PHE A 612 -1.22 -0.82 -20.22
CA PHE A 612 -1.74 -2.19 -20.11
C PHE A 612 -1.67 -2.96 -21.43
N PHE A 613 -1.90 -2.28 -22.54
CA PHE A 613 -2.02 -2.88 -23.88
C PHE A 613 -0.93 -2.38 -24.81
N GLU A 614 0.29 -2.15 -24.29
CA GLU A 614 1.42 -1.57 -25.04
C GLU A 614 1.68 -2.30 -26.36
N ASP A 615 1.56 -3.62 -26.37
CA ASP A 615 1.80 -4.49 -27.53
C ASP A 615 0.66 -4.50 -28.57
N HIS A 616 -0.47 -3.85 -28.29
CA HIS A 616 -1.56 -3.67 -29.25
C HIS A 616 -1.37 -2.43 -30.15
N PHE A 617 -0.39 -1.58 -29.85
CA PHE A 617 -0.17 -0.31 -30.53
C PHE A 617 1.26 -0.19 -31.05
N THR A 618 1.45 0.60 -32.11
CA THR A 618 2.80 0.90 -32.62
C THR A 618 3.52 1.89 -31.71
N THR A 619 4.86 1.89 -31.74
CA THR A 619 5.67 2.91 -31.03
C THR A 619 5.29 4.33 -31.43
N GLU A 620 4.95 4.56 -32.71
CA GLU A 620 4.49 5.87 -33.17
C GLU A 620 3.14 6.27 -32.54
N GLN A 621 2.21 5.33 -32.38
CA GLN A 621 0.96 5.59 -31.66
C GLN A 621 1.23 5.90 -30.19
N LEU A 622 2.07 5.10 -29.52
CA LEU A 622 2.48 5.34 -28.13
C LEU A 622 3.06 6.75 -27.97
N GLU A 623 3.99 7.14 -28.84
CA GLU A 623 4.61 8.46 -28.79
C GLU A 623 3.62 9.61 -29.00
N LYS A 624 2.75 9.51 -30.02
CA LYS A 624 1.74 10.54 -30.31
C LYS A 624 0.80 10.78 -29.14
N HIS A 625 0.36 9.72 -28.47
CA HIS A 625 -0.55 9.85 -27.32
C HIS A 625 0.19 10.39 -26.11
N PHE A 626 1.42 9.92 -25.86
CA PHE A 626 2.25 10.44 -24.77
C PHE A 626 2.49 11.94 -24.93
N ASP A 627 2.97 12.38 -26.10
CA ASP A 627 3.28 13.79 -26.38
C ASP A 627 2.03 14.69 -26.37
N PHE A 628 0.85 14.12 -26.62
CA PHE A 628 -0.40 14.86 -26.54
C PHE A 628 -0.89 15.01 -25.08
N TYR A 629 -0.89 13.93 -24.30
CA TYR A 629 -1.52 13.93 -22.97
C TYR A 629 -0.61 14.36 -21.83
N GLU A 630 0.68 13.99 -21.84
CA GLU A 630 1.61 14.34 -20.75
C GLU A 630 1.63 15.84 -20.45
N PRO A 631 1.64 16.76 -21.45
CA PRO A 631 1.67 18.19 -21.17
C PRO A 631 0.43 18.73 -20.44
N PHE A 632 -0.67 17.97 -20.39
CA PHE A 632 -1.89 18.33 -19.66
C PHE A 632 -2.00 17.63 -18.30
N THR A 633 -1.09 16.71 -17.96
CA THR A 633 -1.14 15.94 -16.71
C THR A 633 -0.51 16.72 -15.55
N VAL A 634 -1.27 16.95 -14.48
CA VAL A 634 -0.77 17.65 -13.27
C VAL A 634 -0.10 16.70 -12.27
N HIS A 635 -0.37 15.40 -12.40
CA HIS A 635 0.07 14.32 -11.53
C HIS A 635 -0.30 14.57 -10.05
N GLU A 636 -1.59 14.88 -9.82
CA GLU A 636 -2.17 15.11 -8.48
C GLU A 636 -2.73 13.81 -7.87
N SER A 637 -2.28 12.66 -8.41
CA SER A 637 -2.37 11.34 -7.83
C SER A 637 -0.98 10.74 -7.74
N SER A 638 -0.68 10.06 -6.63
CA SER A 638 0.59 9.34 -6.44
C SER A 638 0.80 8.21 -7.46
N LEU A 639 -0.27 7.67 -8.05
CA LEU A 639 -0.24 6.63 -9.09
C LEU A 639 0.16 7.15 -10.47
N SER A 640 0.21 8.47 -10.67
CA SER A 640 0.43 9.04 -12.01
C SER A 640 1.88 8.94 -12.52
N PRO A 641 2.92 9.33 -11.75
CA PRO A 641 4.26 9.49 -12.32
C PRO A 641 4.88 8.16 -12.78
N CYS A 642 4.61 7.03 -12.12
CA CYS A 642 5.22 5.75 -12.49
C CYS A 642 4.85 5.30 -13.91
N VAL A 643 3.58 5.40 -14.31
CA VAL A 643 3.11 5.05 -15.66
C VAL A 643 3.73 5.96 -16.72
N HIS A 644 3.91 7.24 -16.39
CA HIS A 644 4.59 8.18 -17.28
C HIS A 644 6.10 7.91 -17.35
N SER A 645 6.74 7.50 -16.25
CA SER A 645 8.14 7.07 -16.23
C SER A 645 8.37 5.86 -17.13
N ILE A 646 7.51 4.85 -17.05
CA ILE A 646 7.61 3.62 -17.86
C ILE A 646 7.48 3.95 -19.34
N GLN A 647 6.47 4.73 -19.73
CA GLN A 647 6.25 5.10 -21.12
C GLN A 647 7.33 6.04 -21.65
N ALA A 648 7.80 7.01 -20.86
CA ALA A 648 8.91 7.87 -21.25
C ALA A 648 10.20 7.07 -21.50
N ALA A 649 10.49 6.06 -20.67
CA ALA A 649 11.64 5.16 -20.88
C ALA A 649 11.47 4.33 -22.16
N LYS A 650 10.27 3.78 -22.40
CA LYS A 650 9.93 3.05 -23.63
C LYS A 650 10.11 3.90 -24.90
N LEU A 651 9.85 5.20 -24.81
CA LEU A 651 9.91 6.17 -25.90
C LEU A 651 11.25 6.90 -25.99
N ASP A 652 12.28 6.43 -25.28
CA ASP A 652 13.63 7.05 -25.25
C ASP A 652 13.66 8.51 -24.74
N LYS A 653 12.62 8.95 -24.01
CA LYS A 653 12.54 10.28 -23.37
C LYS A 653 13.15 10.22 -21.95
N MET A 654 14.42 9.82 -21.87
CA MET A 654 15.07 9.41 -20.60
C MET A 654 15.18 10.50 -19.52
N ASP A 655 15.41 11.75 -19.89
CA ASP A 655 15.43 12.87 -18.93
C ASP A 655 14.06 13.04 -18.22
N LEU A 656 12.98 12.86 -18.99
CA LEU A 656 11.61 12.93 -18.48
C LEU A 656 11.28 11.68 -17.65
N ALA A 657 11.69 10.49 -18.11
CA ALA A 657 11.54 9.24 -17.37
C ALA A 657 12.20 9.33 -15.98
N TYR A 658 13.44 9.82 -15.91
CA TYR A 658 14.14 9.99 -14.63
C TYR A 658 13.48 11.06 -13.74
N THR A 659 12.97 12.14 -14.31
CA THR A 659 12.20 13.16 -13.56
C THR A 659 10.95 12.55 -12.91
N PHE A 660 10.21 11.72 -13.64
CA PHE A 660 9.04 11.03 -13.09
C PHE A 660 9.41 9.98 -12.05
N TYR A 661 10.51 9.24 -12.29
CA TYR A 661 11.05 8.30 -11.31
C TYR A 661 11.38 8.97 -9.98
N LEU A 662 12.06 10.13 -9.99
CA LEU A 662 12.37 10.86 -8.74
C LEU A 662 11.10 11.29 -8.02
N ARG A 663 10.08 11.75 -8.77
CA ARG A 663 8.81 12.17 -8.20
C ARG A 663 8.07 11.02 -7.51
N THR A 664 8.07 9.82 -8.08
CA THR A 664 7.42 8.65 -7.45
C THR A 664 8.28 8.06 -6.32
N SER A 665 9.60 7.96 -6.50
CA SER A 665 10.49 7.29 -5.53
C SER A 665 10.68 8.07 -4.23
N ARG A 666 10.55 9.40 -4.29
CA ARG A 666 10.71 10.29 -3.13
C ARG A 666 9.44 11.06 -2.81
N LEU A 667 8.28 10.58 -3.27
CA LEU A 667 6.99 11.25 -3.08
C LEU A 667 6.74 11.59 -1.61
N ASP A 668 6.88 10.60 -0.73
CA ASP A 668 6.69 10.76 0.71
C ASP A 668 7.92 11.40 1.38
N LEU A 669 9.13 10.94 1.02
CA LEU A 669 10.38 11.40 1.65
C LEU A 669 10.61 12.91 1.50
N ASP A 670 10.19 13.48 0.37
CA ASP A 670 10.32 14.92 0.08
C ASP A 670 8.95 15.65 0.17
N ASP A 671 7.89 14.95 0.60
CA ASP A 671 6.51 15.45 0.74
C ASP A 671 6.01 16.26 -0.48
N TYR A 672 6.14 15.68 -1.68
CA TYR A 672 5.79 16.34 -2.95
C TYR A 672 4.33 16.81 -3.00
N ASN A 673 3.43 16.05 -2.37
CA ASN A 673 1.99 16.33 -2.35
C ASN A 673 1.56 17.18 -1.14
N LYS A 674 2.42 17.38 -0.14
CA LYS A 674 2.09 18.06 1.13
C LYS A 674 1.00 17.37 1.93
N GLU A 675 1.08 16.04 1.98
CA GLU A 675 0.08 15.16 2.60
C GLU A 675 0.73 14.02 3.38
N VAL A 676 2.06 14.00 3.53
CA VAL A 676 2.74 12.90 4.24
C VAL A 676 2.33 12.82 5.71
N GLU A 677 1.92 13.92 6.34
CA GLU A 677 1.42 13.92 7.73
C GLU A 677 0.17 13.02 7.92
N GLU A 678 -0.58 12.76 6.84
CA GLU A 678 -1.77 11.89 6.83
C GLU A 678 -1.42 10.40 6.61
N GLY A 679 -0.15 10.07 6.36
CA GLY A 679 0.38 8.73 6.08
C GLY A 679 1.05 8.63 4.70
N CYS A 680 1.92 7.64 4.54
CA CYS A 680 2.69 7.36 3.31
C CYS A 680 1.80 6.78 2.20
N HIS A 681 2.16 6.97 0.92
CA HIS A 681 1.37 6.52 -0.23
C HIS A 681 1.77 5.10 -0.68
N ILE A 682 1.48 4.10 0.18
CA ILE A 682 1.92 2.71 0.05
C ILE A 682 1.66 2.09 -1.32
N THR A 683 0.46 2.20 -1.89
CA THR A 683 0.17 1.57 -3.20
C THR A 683 1.01 2.16 -4.33
N SER A 684 1.35 3.45 -4.27
CA SER A 684 2.22 4.10 -5.26
C SER A 684 3.68 3.65 -5.18
N MET A 685 4.10 3.09 -4.05
CA MET A 685 5.45 2.57 -3.85
C MET A 685 5.74 1.39 -4.78
N ALA A 686 4.71 0.60 -5.14
CA ALA A 686 4.81 -0.45 -6.15
C ALA A 686 5.12 0.15 -7.54
N GLY A 687 4.52 1.30 -7.86
CA GLY A 687 4.84 2.07 -9.07
C GLY A 687 6.30 2.50 -9.19
N THR A 688 6.97 2.77 -8.06
CA THR A 688 8.41 3.07 -8.05
C THR A 688 9.23 1.87 -8.50
N TRP A 689 8.90 0.68 -8.00
CA TRP A 689 9.54 -0.57 -8.43
C TRP A 689 9.29 -0.83 -9.93
N MET A 690 8.03 -0.66 -10.38
CA MET A 690 7.66 -0.83 -11.79
C MET A 690 8.44 0.14 -12.70
N SER A 691 8.67 1.38 -12.27
CA SER A 691 9.45 2.37 -13.04
C SER A 691 10.88 1.91 -13.32
N ILE A 692 11.49 1.14 -12.41
CA ILE A 692 12.82 0.57 -12.63
C ILE A 692 12.74 -0.69 -13.47
N VAL A 693 11.87 -1.64 -13.12
CA VAL A 693 11.88 -2.98 -13.74
C VAL A 693 11.22 -2.95 -15.12
N GLU A 694 10.02 -2.39 -15.22
CA GLU A 694 9.27 -2.27 -16.47
C GLU A 694 9.63 -1.02 -17.26
N GLY A 695 10.07 0.06 -16.60
CA GLY A 695 10.55 1.27 -17.28
C GLY A 695 11.99 1.12 -17.74
N PHE A 696 12.96 1.36 -16.85
CA PHE A 696 14.38 1.35 -17.20
C PHE A 696 14.88 -0.03 -17.64
N GLY A 697 14.51 -1.11 -16.96
CA GLY A 697 14.82 -2.48 -17.39
C GLY A 697 14.10 -2.90 -18.67
N GLY A 698 13.03 -2.19 -19.05
CA GLY A 698 12.22 -2.50 -20.22
C GLY A 698 11.59 -3.90 -20.16
N MET A 699 11.37 -4.45 -18.95
CA MET A 699 10.93 -5.83 -18.75
C MET A 699 9.49 -6.02 -19.23
N ARG A 700 9.26 -7.02 -20.08
CA ARG A 700 7.93 -7.46 -20.54
C ARG A 700 7.88 -8.98 -20.57
N VAL A 701 6.69 -9.56 -20.44
CA VAL A 701 6.45 -10.97 -20.73
C VAL A 701 5.73 -11.09 -22.07
N LYS A 702 6.37 -11.71 -23.06
CA LYS A 702 5.81 -11.95 -24.40
C LYS A 702 6.12 -13.38 -24.81
N ASN A 703 5.16 -14.06 -25.44
CA ASN A 703 5.33 -15.44 -25.93
C ASN A 703 5.96 -16.37 -24.87
N ASP A 704 5.46 -16.30 -23.62
CA ASP A 704 5.96 -17.06 -22.47
C ASP A 704 7.43 -16.83 -22.06
N ALA A 705 8.07 -15.78 -22.57
CA ALA A 705 9.46 -15.43 -22.27
C ALA A 705 9.60 -14.01 -21.71
N LEU A 706 10.68 -13.77 -20.96
CA LEU A 706 11.08 -12.44 -20.50
C LEU A 706 11.79 -11.70 -21.63
N HIS A 707 11.32 -10.49 -21.93
CA HIS A 707 11.96 -9.55 -22.83
C HIS A 707 12.46 -8.34 -22.03
N PHE A 708 13.63 -7.83 -22.40
CA PHE A 708 14.24 -6.65 -21.82
C PHE A 708 14.65 -5.67 -22.91
N SER A 709 14.50 -4.38 -22.63
CA SER A 709 15.04 -3.29 -23.45
C SER A 709 15.71 -2.27 -22.53
N PRO A 710 16.86 -2.62 -21.92
CA PRO A 710 17.47 -1.84 -20.85
C PRO A 710 17.84 -0.42 -21.27
N LYS A 711 17.59 0.54 -20.38
CA LYS A 711 17.94 1.95 -20.47
C LYS A 711 18.48 2.40 -19.11
N ILE A 712 19.48 3.26 -19.12
CA ILE A 712 20.08 3.77 -17.88
C ILE A 712 20.01 5.31 -17.85
N PRO A 713 19.48 5.90 -16.76
CA PRO A 713 19.60 7.35 -16.54
C PRO A 713 21.06 7.80 -16.49
N LYS A 714 21.36 9.00 -16.97
CA LYS A 714 22.74 9.55 -16.98
C LYS A 714 23.29 9.77 -15.57
N GLU A 715 22.42 9.89 -14.58
CA GLU A 715 22.71 10.07 -13.16
C GLU A 715 23.21 8.78 -12.49
N TRP A 716 22.95 7.61 -13.08
CA TRP A 716 23.31 6.31 -12.51
C TRP A 716 24.53 5.74 -13.20
N THR A 717 25.43 5.08 -12.46
CA THR A 717 26.53 4.31 -13.06
C THR A 717 26.11 2.88 -13.38
N GLY A 718 25.16 2.34 -12.62
CA GLY A 718 24.56 1.03 -12.83
C GLY A 718 23.38 0.80 -11.90
N TYR A 719 22.56 -0.20 -12.23
CA TYR A 719 21.50 -0.68 -11.35
C TYR A 719 21.26 -2.18 -11.52
N THR A 720 20.76 -2.80 -10.46
CA THR A 720 20.51 -4.23 -10.39
C THR A 720 19.14 -4.49 -9.79
N PHE A 721 18.42 -5.46 -10.33
CA PHE A 721 17.20 -6.00 -9.71
C PHE A 721 17.12 -7.51 -9.92
N LYS A 722 16.28 -8.17 -9.12
CA LYS A 722 15.96 -9.60 -9.26
C LYS A 722 14.49 -9.79 -9.61
N ILE A 723 14.20 -10.86 -10.34
CA ILE A 723 12.86 -11.30 -10.68
C ILE A 723 12.78 -12.81 -10.45
N ASN A 724 11.80 -13.26 -9.69
CA ASN A 724 11.38 -14.65 -9.66
C ASN A 724 10.40 -14.91 -10.81
N PHE A 725 10.88 -15.55 -11.89
CA PHE A 725 10.04 -15.92 -13.02
C PHE A 725 9.95 -17.44 -13.11
N ARG A 726 8.76 -18.00 -12.81
CA ARG A 726 8.49 -19.45 -12.87
C ARG A 726 9.48 -20.28 -12.04
N ASN A 727 9.72 -19.84 -10.80
CA ASN A 727 10.67 -20.43 -9.83
C ASN A 727 12.14 -20.39 -10.25
N GLN A 728 12.50 -19.46 -11.14
CA GLN A 728 13.87 -19.17 -11.57
C GLN A 728 14.18 -17.71 -11.19
N ILE A 729 15.18 -17.49 -10.34
CA ILE A 729 15.55 -16.15 -9.87
C ILE A 729 16.57 -15.57 -10.84
N LEU A 730 16.11 -14.66 -11.69
CA LEU A 730 16.95 -13.94 -12.63
C LEU A 730 17.41 -12.63 -12.01
N LYS A 731 18.72 -12.48 -11.83
CA LYS A 731 19.36 -11.20 -11.49
C LYS A 731 19.76 -10.49 -12.79
N VAL A 732 19.36 -9.24 -12.92
CA VAL A 732 19.64 -8.37 -14.08
C VAL A 732 20.50 -7.22 -13.62
N GLU A 733 21.70 -7.09 -14.18
CA GLU A 733 22.70 -6.07 -13.84
C GLU A 733 22.95 -5.19 -15.07
N ILE A 734 22.70 -3.89 -14.96
CA ILE A 734 22.75 -2.95 -16.08
C ILE A 734 23.72 -1.83 -15.75
N ASN A 735 24.64 -1.55 -16.67
CA ASN A 735 25.51 -0.37 -16.65
C ASN A 735 25.59 0.25 -18.05
N HIS A 736 26.32 1.35 -18.20
CA HIS A 736 26.45 2.06 -19.50
C HIS A 736 27.09 1.23 -20.64
N ASN A 737 27.80 0.14 -20.32
CA ASN A 737 28.53 -0.66 -21.30
C ASN A 737 27.82 -1.97 -21.65
N GLU A 738 27.14 -2.60 -20.68
CA GLU A 738 26.57 -3.94 -20.86
C GLU A 738 25.35 -4.19 -19.95
N THR A 739 24.56 -5.20 -20.35
CA THR A 739 23.55 -5.83 -19.50
C THR A 739 23.95 -7.28 -19.25
N LYS A 740 24.04 -7.66 -17.99
CA LYS A 740 24.40 -9.00 -17.53
C LYS A 740 23.23 -9.68 -16.85
N PHE A 741 23.12 -10.98 -17.09
CA PHE A 741 22.13 -11.84 -16.48
C PHE A 741 22.83 -12.95 -15.70
N SER A 742 22.39 -13.20 -14.48
CA SER A 742 22.81 -14.38 -13.72
C SER A 742 21.58 -15.08 -13.15
N LEU A 743 21.62 -16.40 -13.14
CA LEU A 743 20.46 -17.21 -12.81
C LEU A 743 20.72 -18.05 -11.55
N GLU A 744 19.92 -17.81 -10.53
CA GLU A 744 19.78 -18.67 -9.35
C GLU A 744 18.59 -19.60 -9.61
N GLY A 745 18.87 -20.85 -10.00
CA GLY A 745 17.83 -21.75 -10.50
C GLY A 745 18.34 -23.14 -10.83
N THR A 746 17.49 -23.96 -11.42
CA THR A 746 17.78 -25.37 -11.72
C THR A 746 17.78 -25.68 -13.22
N GLN A 747 17.26 -24.78 -14.04
CA GLN A 747 17.09 -24.98 -15.48
C GLN A 747 17.62 -23.75 -16.23
N GLU A 748 18.07 -23.93 -17.47
CA GLU A 748 18.46 -22.80 -18.32
C GLU A 748 17.21 -21.95 -18.65
N LEU A 749 17.38 -20.62 -18.70
CA LEU A 749 16.31 -19.67 -19.01
C LEU A 749 16.70 -18.87 -20.26
N THR A 750 15.87 -18.90 -21.28
CA THR A 750 16.03 -18.01 -22.44
C THR A 750 15.31 -16.69 -22.17
N VAL A 751 16.05 -15.60 -22.23
CA VAL A 751 15.52 -14.23 -22.19
C VAL A 751 15.79 -13.54 -23.53
N PHE A 752 15.07 -12.48 -23.84
CA PHE A 752 15.28 -11.68 -25.04
C PHE A 752 15.75 -10.28 -24.66
N VAL A 753 16.83 -9.81 -25.27
CA VAL A 753 17.41 -8.49 -25.01
C VAL A 753 17.46 -7.73 -26.31
N ASN A 754 16.67 -6.66 -26.43
CA ASN A 754 16.49 -5.94 -27.69
C ASN A 754 16.13 -6.89 -28.86
N GLU A 755 15.24 -7.85 -28.58
CA GLU A 755 14.77 -8.92 -29.49
C GLU A 755 15.78 -10.06 -29.77
N ASP A 756 17.02 -9.98 -29.28
CA ASP A 756 18.01 -11.06 -29.41
C ASP A 756 17.88 -12.08 -28.27
N ALA A 757 17.84 -13.37 -28.60
CA ALA A 757 17.75 -14.44 -27.60
C ALA A 757 19.09 -14.63 -26.87
N VAL A 758 19.03 -14.64 -25.54
CA VAL A 758 20.15 -14.87 -24.62
C VAL A 758 19.81 -16.06 -23.72
N LEU A 759 20.60 -17.12 -23.82
CA LEU A 759 20.49 -18.29 -22.95
C LEU A 759 21.26 -18.04 -21.65
N VAL A 760 20.56 -17.97 -20.52
CA VAL A 760 21.15 -17.79 -19.20
C VAL A 760 21.20 -19.14 -18.50
N LYS A 761 22.40 -19.56 -18.10
CA LYS A 761 22.62 -20.83 -17.40
C LYS A 761 22.63 -20.62 -15.89
N PRO A 762 22.16 -21.58 -15.08
CA PRO A 762 22.28 -21.52 -13.64
C PRO A 762 23.73 -21.31 -13.20
N ASN A 763 23.93 -20.46 -12.19
CA ASN A 763 25.21 -20.36 -11.50
C ASN A 763 25.48 -21.68 -10.77
N LEU A 764 26.64 -22.32 -11.05
CA LEU A 764 27.08 -23.57 -10.41
C LEU A 764 27.48 -23.37 -8.95
#